data_AF-A0A934U098-F1
#
_entry.id   AF-A0A934U098-F1
#
_cell.length_a   1.000
_cell.length_b   1.000
_cell.length_c   1.000
_cell.angle_alpha   90.00
_cell.angle_beta   90.00
_cell.angle_gamma   90.00
#
_symmetry.space_group_name_H-M   'P 1'
#
loop_
_entity.id
_entity.type
_entity.pdbx_description
1 polymer ?
#
loop_
_entity_poly.entity_id
_entity_poly.type
_entity_poly.pdbx_seq_one_letter_code
_entity_poly.pdbx_strand_id
1 'polypeptide(L)'
;MEDGILHLDEPGARRLVLVRAIEAADPQGRLVGEAEREQAEREALDASREPGGRVDPAEYLQQRARRVLAKVELRNPRIASLQQPEAWRPMLLVALPLLACVLGMLLDHIDHPHQVNMLSPPLLGVLAWNLLVYLLIAATVWRPRKPHRGRGIERMQRWISGLPLRTGRAGRLRAEVLAGFHAQWLKVTGPQQWLWGEQLLHVCAAGWALGLALSIVLGGVVREYRVGWESTLLDVQQVHALLAALFAPVVALLPFDAFSVADLQRMAFRSGAAIGVDEARRWVWMYVALLFVVVIVPRLLLAAWTSWRRRRLGRAVRIDLRDPYFAQLLARVSPACVTLGVFASEGASREALLRLLREVADHPAPREGAWSVLTTGRGDELRVFEVPSGYRAPAPAVAAHAGGAGAAQVWLQDLLGRFKTMPREQGDPVSALLAETDLVLLLPGSPVDLEDAKRLLHWVAQPALVLVAGDDVPYRTAVQRLGLAAEVLPLAHSLGHWLRDPALLQAMAKSMASSKRAGFDRVAAAWKERNAARFAHAMRLLAGELTRAARDSEETGGAPVGLRQLVNPAERDATQRAREAARAALLVRVREGESRVFSELVQLHRAGAPVAALAAGRMAGGFHEQRAVDSPQAGMAGAATGAAMGAGIDLLTGGLTLGAATALGAMIGGGAAYAAAAWKNRGSASGPPQVQLGDELLETVAEGLLLAYLVTAHRTIGTGEAGVPDAWRSEVVAAVAARRPVLGELWQQLRVADDAQFASAALARELEGIARGLLARLEGPPRR
;
A
#
# COMPACT_ATOMS: atom_id res chain seq x y z
N MET A 1 -20.05 1.73 -6.91
CA MET A 1 -19.52 2.33 -5.68
C MET A 1 -19.65 3.84 -5.83
N GLU A 2 -20.46 4.49 -5.00
CA GLU A 2 -20.53 5.97 -4.94
C GLU A 2 -19.91 6.40 -3.61
N ASP A 3 -18.99 7.36 -3.63
CA ASP A 3 -18.37 7.99 -2.44
C ASP A 3 -17.73 7.04 -1.41
N GLY A 4 -17.12 5.94 -1.86
CA GLY A 4 -16.47 4.96 -0.98
C GLY A 4 -17.43 4.05 -0.21
N ILE A 5 -18.70 3.99 -0.62
CA ILE A 5 -19.72 3.12 -0.02
C ILE A 5 -20.00 1.93 -0.95
N LEU A 6 -19.92 0.74 -0.38
CA LEU A 6 -20.25 -0.52 -1.02
C LEU A 6 -21.66 -0.97 -0.60
N HIS A 7 -22.49 -1.30 -1.60
CA HIS A 7 -23.83 -1.83 -1.39
C HIS A 7 -23.83 -3.33 -1.64
N LEU A 8 -24.26 -4.10 -0.64
CA LEU A 8 -24.33 -5.56 -0.71
C LEU A 8 -25.70 -6.08 -0.28
N ASP A 9 -26.03 -7.28 -0.71
CA ASP A 9 -27.12 -8.03 -0.10
C ASP A 9 -26.76 -8.43 1.34
N GLU A 10 -27.78 -8.78 2.13
CA GLU A 10 -27.59 -9.17 3.53
C GLU A 10 -26.54 -10.30 3.70
N PRO A 11 -26.56 -11.40 2.92
CA PRO A 11 -25.52 -12.43 2.99
C PRO A 11 -24.11 -11.91 2.67
N GLY A 12 -23.95 -11.08 1.64
CA GLY A 12 -22.66 -10.49 1.27
C GLY A 12 -22.10 -9.59 2.35
N ALA A 13 -22.93 -8.72 2.93
CA ALA A 13 -22.54 -7.86 4.03
C ALA A 13 -22.18 -8.68 5.28
N ARG A 14 -22.96 -9.74 5.58
CA ARG A 14 -22.74 -10.60 6.75
C ARG A 14 -21.40 -11.33 6.67
N ARG A 15 -21.02 -11.83 5.50
CA ARG A 15 -19.68 -12.42 5.26
C ARG A 15 -18.55 -11.43 5.55
N LEU A 16 -18.63 -10.19 5.04
CA LEU A 16 -17.58 -9.19 5.27
C LEU A 16 -17.43 -8.82 6.75
N VAL A 17 -18.56 -8.59 7.42
CA VAL A 17 -18.58 -8.22 8.84
C VAL A 17 -18.06 -9.38 9.71
N LEU A 18 -18.40 -10.61 9.36
CA LEU A 18 -17.93 -11.80 10.08
C LEU A 18 -16.41 -12.00 9.91
N VAL A 19 -15.89 -11.90 8.70
CA VAL A 19 -14.44 -12.02 8.46
C VAL A 19 -13.66 -10.94 9.20
N ARG A 20 -14.17 -9.70 9.19
CA ARG A 20 -13.59 -8.61 10.00
C ARG A 20 -13.56 -8.94 11.50
N ALA A 21 -14.64 -9.50 12.03
CA ALA A 21 -14.71 -9.88 13.44
C ALA A 21 -13.76 -11.05 13.78
N ILE A 22 -13.59 -12.00 12.87
CA ILE A 22 -12.64 -13.12 13.00
C ILE A 22 -11.21 -12.61 13.03
N GLU A 23 -10.82 -11.75 12.08
CA GLU A 23 -9.44 -11.23 12.01
C GLU A 23 -9.08 -10.34 13.20
N ALA A 24 -10.03 -9.57 13.72
CA ALA A 24 -9.83 -8.76 14.91
C ALA A 24 -9.68 -9.61 16.19
N ALA A 25 -10.39 -10.74 16.30
CA ALA A 25 -10.35 -11.62 17.47
C ALA A 25 -9.25 -12.70 17.41
N ASP A 26 -8.77 -13.04 16.21
CA ASP A 26 -7.74 -14.06 15.98
C ASP A 26 -6.44 -13.49 15.36
N PRO A 27 -5.73 -12.59 16.06
CA PRO A 27 -4.47 -12.04 15.56
C PRO A 27 -3.36 -13.12 15.47
N GLN A 28 -3.48 -14.20 16.25
CA GLN A 28 -2.51 -15.30 16.28
C GLN A 28 -2.72 -16.35 15.17
N GLY A 29 -3.77 -16.23 14.36
CA GLY A 29 -4.01 -17.14 13.24
C GLY A 29 -4.41 -18.58 13.63
N ARG A 30 -5.12 -18.75 14.75
CA ARG A 30 -5.57 -20.07 15.23
C ARG A 30 -6.68 -20.67 14.34
N LEU A 31 -7.55 -19.84 13.79
CA LEU A 31 -8.65 -20.26 12.91
C LEU A 31 -8.23 -20.31 11.45
N VAL A 32 -7.38 -19.37 11.01
CA VAL A 32 -6.80 -19.34 9.67
C VAL A 32 -5.36 -18.88 9.83
N GLY A 33 -4.40 -19.74 9.50
CA GLY A 33 -2.97 -19.44 9.61
C GLY A 33 -2.54 -18.41 8.58
N GLU A 34 -1.37 -17.80 8.78
CA GLU A 34 -0.85 -16.74 7.91
C GLU A 34 -0.70 -17.20 6.45
N ALA A 35 -0.08 -18.36 6.22
CA ALA A 35 0.07 -18.93 4.88
C ALA A 35 -1.28 -19.21 4.19
N GLU A 36 -2.30 -19.62 4.95
CA GLU A 36 -3.64 -19.87 4.42
C GLU A 36 -4.37 -18.56 4.09
N ARG A 37 -4.17 -17.51 4.89
CA ARG A 37 -4.70 -16.16 4.62
C ARG A 37 -4.06 -15.60 3.35
N GLU A 38 -2.75 -15.70 3.21
CA GLU A 38 -2.06 -15.27 2.00
C GLU A 38 -2.54 -16.03 0.76
N GLN A 39 -2.70 -17.35 0.87
CA GLN A 39 -3.22 -18.15 -0.23
C GLN A 39 -4.65 -17.73 -0.61
N ALA A 40 -5.53 -17.53 0.39
CA ALA A 40 -6.89 -17.05 0.16
C ALA A 40 -6.93 -15.64 -0.47
N GLU A 41 -6.00 -14.76 -0.09
CA GLU A 41 -5.85 -13.42 -0.68
C GLU A 41 -5.37 -13.49 -2.13
N ARG A 42 -4.38 -14.34 -2.43
CA ARG A 42 -3.88 -14.57 -3.80
C ARG A 42 -4.98 -15.10 -4.71
N GLU A 43 -5.67 -16.16 -4.30
CA GLU A 43 -6.76 -16.74 -5.09
C GLU A 43 -7.95 -15.79 -5.24
N ALA A 44 -8.25 -14.96 -4.23
CA ALA A 44 -9.28 -13.94 -4.34
C ALA A 44 -8.88 -12.85 -5.34
N LEU A 45 -7.63 -12.41 -5.31
CA LEU A 45 -7.08 -11.43 -6.23
C LEU A 45 -7.14 -11.93 -7.67
N ASP A 46 -6.69 -13.16 -7.92
CA ASP A 46 -6.69 -13.76 -9.26
C ASP A 46 -8.12 -13.92 -9.79
N ALA A 47 -9.09 -14.28 -8.93
CA ALA A 47 -10.49 -14.39 -9.32
C ALA A 47 -11.19 -13.05 -9.57
N SER A 48 -10.67 -11.94 -9.04
CA SER A 48 -11.27 -10.60 -9.17
C SER A 48 -10.60 -9.71 -10.23
N ARG A 49 -9.69 -10.26 -11.04
CA ARG A 49 -9.01 -9.50 -12.10
C ARG A 49 -9.89 -9.39 -13.33
N GLU A 50 -10.15 -8.16 -13.75
CA GLU A 50 -10.80 -7.85 -15.02
C GLU A 50 -9.80 -7.93 -16.21
N PRO A 51 -10.29 -8.05 -17.45
CA PRO A 51 -9.47 -7.87 -18.65
C PRO A 51 -8.78 -6.49 -18.61
N GLY A 52 -7.45 -6.47 -18.51
CA GLY A 52 -6.66 -5.26 -18.30
C GLY A 52 -6.01 -5.14 -16.91
N GLY A 53 -6.14 -6.16 -16.05
CA GLY A 53 -5.39 -6.27 -14.79
C GLY A 53 -5.91 -5.41 -13.63
N ARG A 54 -7.00 -4.67 -13.84
CA ARG A 54 -7.72 -3.95 -12.78
C ARG A 54 -8.49 -4.93 -11.90
N VAL A 55 -8.63 -4.58 -10.63
CA VAL A 55 -9.29 -5.41 -9.60
C VAL A 55 -10.54 -4.68 -9.14
N ASP A 56 -11.71 -5.31 -9.28
CA ASP A 56 -12.94 -4.79 -8.67
C ASP A 56 -12.86 -4.95 -7.13
N PRO A 57 -12.84 -3.85 -6.35
CA PRO A 57 -12.80 -3.92 -4.89
C PRO A 57 -13.95 -4.71 -4.28
N ALA A 58 -15.15 -4.62 -4.87
CA ALA A 58 -16.34 -5.29 -4.35
C ALA A 58 -16.23 -6.81 -4.49
N GLU A 59 -15.89 -7.26 -5.70
CA GLU A 59 -15.67 -8.66 -5.99
C GLU A 59 -14.50 -9.23 -5.18
N TYR A 60 -13.35 -8.55 -5.13
CA TYR A 60 -12.20 -8.98 -4.33
C TYR A 60 -12.57 -9.24 -2.87
N LEU A 61 -13.25 -8.29 -2.22
CA LEU A 61 -13.64 -8.42 -0.81
C LEU A 61 -14.61 -9.60 -0.60
N GLN A 62 -15.56 -9.81 -1.51
CA GLN A 62 -16.49 -10.96 -1.44
C GLN A 62 -15.76 -12.29 -1.66
N GLN A 63 -14.90 -12.38 -2.68
CA GLN A 63 -14.12 -13.57 -3.01
C GLN A 63 -13.17 -13.96 -1.88
N ARG A 64 -12.51 -12.96 -1.27
CA ARG A 64 -11.67 -13.13 -0.09
C ARG A 64 -12.50 -13.64 1.09
N ALA A 65 -13.62 -13.00 1.38
CA ALA A 65 -14.44 -13.39 2.52
C ALA A 65 -14.98 -14.82 2.40
N ARG A 66 -15.41 -15.25 1.21
CA ARG A 66 -15.85 -16.63 0.96
C ARG A 66 -14.73 -17.64 1.22
N ARG A 67 -13.52 -17.38 0.73
CA ARG A 67 -12.37 -18.28 0.90
C ARG A 67 -11.92 -18.38 2.36
N VAL A 68 -11.82 -17.24 3.04
CA VAL A 68 -11.50 -17.23 4.48
C VAL A 68 -12.54 -18.01 5.26
N LEU A 69 -13.83 -17.79 5.00
CA LEU A 69 -14.91 -18.50 5.70
C LEU A 69 -14.92 -20.01 5.38
N ALA A 70 -14.60 -20.42 4.16
CA ALA A 70 -14.47 -21.84 3.81
C ALA A 70 -13.37 -22.52 4.63
N LYS A 71 -12.23 -21.85 4.89
CA LYS A 71 -11.18 -22.37 5.78
C LYS A 71 -11.63 -22.40 7.24
N VAL A 72 -12.33 -21.37 7.70
CA VAL A 72 -12.89 -21.32 9.07
C VAL A 72 -13.92 -22.43 9.28
N GLU A 73 -14.73 -22.75 8.28
CA GLU A 73 -15.77 -23.79 8.36
C GLU A 73 -15.18 -25.17 8.66
N LEU A 74 -14.03 -25.50 8.07
CA LEU A 74 -13.32 -26.76 8.32
C LEU A 74 -12.86 -26.91 9.78
N ARG A 75 -12.50 -25.81 10.45
CA ARG A 75 -11.98 -25.85 11.85
C ARG A 75 -13.05 -25.54 12.89
N ASN A 76 -13.99 -24.66 12.57
CA ASN A 76 -15.05 -24.22 13.48
C ASN A 76 -16.34 -23.87 12.72
N PRO A 77 -17.17 -24.89 12.40
CA PRO A 77 -18.39 -24.70 11.63
C PRO A 77 -19.41 -23.80 12.37
N ARG A 78 -19.35 -23.74 13.70
CA ARG A 78 -20.23 -22.88 14.52
C ARG A 78 -19.90 -21.39 14.40
N ILE A 79 -18.66 -21.02 14.07
CA ILE A 79 -18.31 -19.63 13.76
C ILE A 79 -18.68 -19.34 12.31
N ALA A 80 -18.35 -20.24 11.38
CA ALA A 80 -18.69 -20.07 9.97
C ALA A 80 -20.21 -19.96 9.73
N SER A 81 -21.04 -20.67 10.52
CA SER A 81 -22.49 -20.60 10.42
C SER A 81 -23.06 -19.21 10.70
N LEU A 82 -22.31 -18.29 11.32
CA LEU A 82 -22.71 -16.90 11.51
C LEU A 82 -22.85 -16.14 10.19
N GLN A 83 -22.31 -16.65 9.08
CA GLN A 83 -22.54 -16.08 7.75
C GLN A 83 -23.99 -16.27 7.28
N GLN A 84 -24.71 -17.22 7.88
CA GLN A 84 -26.13 -17.47 7.64
C GLN A 84 -26.99 -16.68 8.64
N PRO A 85 -28.24 -16.32 8.26
CA PRO A 85 -29.21 -15.78 9.20
C PRO A 85 -29.51 -16.74 10.35
N GLU A 86 -29.78 -16.19 11.52
CA GLU A 86 -30.10 -16.97 12.71
C GLU A 86 -31.47 -17.67 12.60
N ALA A 87 -31.49 -19.01 12.72
CA ALA A 87 -32.72 -19.81 12.62
C ALA A 87 -33.76 -19.52 13.73
N TRP A 88 -33.35 -18.98 14.88
CA TRP A 88 -34.27 -18.65 15.97
C TRP A 88 -35.16 -17.44 15.65
N ARG A 89 -34.74 -16.55 14.74
CA ARG A 89 -35.51 -15.34 14.39
C ARG A 89 -36.85 -15.64 13.70
N PRO A 90 -36.89 -16.44 12.62
CA PRO A 90 -38.17 -16.84 12.04
C PRO A 90 -38.99 -17.68 13.03
N MET A 91 -38.34 -18.51 13.86
CA MET A 91 -39.03 -19.26 14.92
C MET A 91 -39.74 -18.33 15.91
N LEU A 92 -39.10 -17.25 16.39
CA LEU A 92 -39.75 -16.29 17.31
C LEU A 92 -40.92 -15.54 16.66
N LEU A 93 -40.84 -15.24 15.36
CA LEU A 93 -41.94 -14.61 14.62
C LEU A 93 -43.18 -15.52 14.50
N VAL A 94 -43.06 -16.80 14.83
CA VAL A 94 -44.17 -17.76 14.88
C VAL A 94 -44.53 -18.10 16.32
N ALA A 95 -43.54 -18.48 17.14
CA ALA A 95 -43.73 -18.97 18.49
C ALA A 95 -44.30 -17.90 19.44
N LEU A 96 -43.81 -16.65 19.39
CA LEU A 96 -44.28 -15.61 20.30
C LEU A 96 -45.71 -15.13 19.99
N PRO A 97 -46.13 -14.96 18.72
CA PRO A 97 -47.53 -14.70 18.41
C PRO A 97 -48.48 -15.84 18.78
N LEU A 98 -48.06 -17.10 18.59
CA LEU A 98 -48.84 -18.24 19.05
C LEU A 98 -48.99 -18.25 20.58
N LEU A 99 -47.89 -18.00 21.30
CA LEU A 99 -47.92 -17.87 22.76
C LEU A 99 -48.82 -16.70 23.19
N ALA A 100 -48.74 -15.55 22.51
CA ALA A 100 -49.59 -14.40 22.79
C ALA A 100 -51.08 -14.73 22.53
N CYS A 101 -51.39 -15.52 21.50
CA CYS A 101 -52.73 -16.03 21.23
C CYS A 101 -53.24 -16.93 22.36
N VAL A 102 -52.43 -17.91 22.80
CA VAL A 102 -52.80 -18.76 23.94
C VAL A 102 -53.01 -17.94 25.21
N LEU A 103 -52.12 -17.00 25.51
CA LEU A 103 -52.25 -16.10 26.67
C LEU A 103 -53.50 -15.21 26.58
N GLY A 104 -53.81 -14.67 25.39
CA GLY A 104 -55.03 -13.91 25.15
C GLY A 104 -56.28 -14.75 25.38
N MET A 105 -56.28 -16.02 24.95
CA MET A 105 -57.39 -16.95 25.17
C MET A 105 -57.58 -17.28 26.65
N LEU A 106 -56.50 -17.40 27.43
CA LEU A 106 -56.55 -17.71 28.86
C LEU A 106 -57.00 -16.52 29.73
N LEU A 107 -56.69 -15.29 29.33
CA LEU A 107 -56.94 -14.10 30.14
C LEU A 107 -58.43 -13.83 30.38
N ASP A 108 -59.28 -14.15 29.40
CA ASP A 108 -60.73 -13.92 29.42
C ASP A 108 -61.48 -14.86 30.40
N HIS A 109 -60.82 -15.90 30.93
CA HIS A 109 -61.41 -16.83 31.91
C HIS A 109 -61.37 -16.35 33.37
N ILE A 110 -60.76 -15.19 33.66
CA ILE A 110 -60.44 -14.79 35.05
C ILE A 110 -61.52 -13.91 35.71
N ASP A 111 -62.37 -13.20 34.95
CA ASP A 111 -63.30 -12.25 35.55
C ASP A 111 -64.61 -12.89 36.07
N HIS A 112 -65.50 -13.50 35.26
CA HIS A 112 -66.74 -14.11 35.76
C HIS A 112 -67.25 -15.27 34.86
N PRO A 113 -67.48 -16.50 35.37
CA PRO A 113 -67.74 -17.68 34.53
C PRO A 113 -69.11 -17.72 33.81
N HIS A 114 -70.06 -16.84 34.17
CA HIS A 114 -71.46 -16.90 33.70
C HIS A 114 -72.02 -15.61 33.06
N GLN A 115 -71.24 -14.51 33.00
CA GLN A 115 -71.72 -13.23 32.46
C GLN A 115 -70.61 -12.55 31.66
N VAL A 116 -70.93 -12.07 30.45
CA VAL A 116 -70.01 -11.28 29.62
C VAL A 116 -70.44 -9.83 29.71
N ASN A 117 -69.67 -9.04 30.47
CA ASN A 117 -69.90 -7.61 30.57
C ASN A 117 -69.38 -6.89 29.32
N MET A 118 -70.26 -6.17 28.64
CA MET A 118 -69.96 -5.36 27.46
C MET A 118 -68.93 -4.24 27.73
N LEU A 119 -68.81 -3.83 29.00
CA LEU A 119 -67.83 -2.87 29.49
C LEU A 119 -66.62 -3.54 30.16
N SER A 120 -66.29 -4.79 29.79
CA SER A 120 -65.19 -5.54 30.40
C SER A 120 -63.86 -4.74 30.38
N PRO A 121 -63.27 -4.46 31.56
CA PRO A 121 -62.03 -3.70 31.65
C PRO A 121 -60.86 -4.30 30.84
N PRO A 122 -60.66 -5.64 30.79
CA PRO A 122 -59.59 -6.23 29.98
C PRO A 122 -59.72 -5.93 28.48
N LEU A 123 -60.93 -6.05 27.93
CA LEU A 123 -61.19 -5.81 26.50
C LEU A 123 -61.05 -4.32 26.15
N LEU A 124 -61.64 -3.44 26.96
CA LEU A 124 -61.53 -1.99 26.77
C LEU A 124 -60.06 -1.54 26.91
N GLY A 125 -59.31 -2.13 27.85
CA GLY A 125 -57.88 -1.88 28.01
C GLY A 125 -57.07 -2.23 26.76
N VAL A 126 -57.33 -3.40 26.16
CA VAL A 126 -56.67 -3.82 24.90
C VAL A 126 -57.01 -2.86 23.76
N LEU A 127 -58.28 -2.47 23.61
CA LEU A 127 -58.71 -1.54 22.56
C LEU A 127 -58.10 -0.14 22.75
N ALA A 128 -58.17 0.40 23.97
CA ALA A 128 -57.59 1.70 24.32
C ALA A 128 -56.07 1.72 24.11
N TRP A 129 -55.36 0.65 24.49
CA TRP A 129 -53.93 0.52 24.24
C TRP A 129 -53.60 0.50 22.73
N ASN A 130 -54.39 -0.21 21.93
CA ASN A 130 -54.20 -0.23 20.47
C ASN A 130 -54.41 1.14 19.85
N LEU A 131 -55.50 1.83 20.22
CA LEU A 131 -55.77 3.20 19.78
C LEU A 131 -54.64 4.16 20.18
N LEU A 132 -54.15 4.08 21.42
CA LEU A 132 -53.02 4.87 21.88
C LEU A 132 -51.77 4.62 21.03
N VAL A 133 -51.45 3.34 20.74
CA VAL A 133 -50.29 3.01 19.89
C VAL A 133 -50.46 3.55 18.47
N TYR A 134 -51.67 3.53 17.89
CA TYR A 134 -51.91 4.13 16.58
C TYR A 134 -51.74 5.65 16.59
N LEU A 135 -52.21 6.33 17.64
CA LEU A 135 -51.98 7.76 17.84
C LEU A 135 -50.49 8.08 17.97
N LEU A 136 -49.74 7.28 18.73
CA LEU A 136 -48.29 7.43 18.86
C LEU A 136 -47.57 7.24 17.51
N ILE A 137 -47.96 6.22 16.73
CA ILE A 137 -47.41 5.99 15.39
C ILE A 137 -47.73 7.18 14.47
N ALA A 138 -48.98 7.66 14.45
CA ALA A 138 -49.39 8.82 13.66
C ALA A 138 -48.61 10.09 14.05
N ALA A 139 -48.43 10.33 15.36
CA ALA A 139 -47.63 11.44 15.86
C ALA A 139 -46.14 11.36 15.41
N THR A 140 -45.60 10.15 15.20
CA THR A 140 -44.22 9.99 14.69
C THR A 140 -44.08 10.33 13.20
N VAL A 141 -45.17 10.35 12.44
CA VAL A 141 -45.16 10.77 11.02
C VAL A 141 -45.00 12.29 10.92
N TRP A 142 -45.58 13.04 11.87
CA TRP A 142 -45.64 14.51 11.81
C TRP A 142 -44.50 15.19 12.58
N ARG A 143 -43.74 14.44 13.38
CA ARG A 143 -42.53 14.96 14.03
C ARG A 143 -41.32 14.86 13.10
N PRO A 144 -40.53 15.94 12.91
CA PRO A 144 -39.28 15.85 12.16
C PRO A 144 -38.38 14.82 12.83
N ARG A 145 -38.06 13.75 12.10
CA ARG A 145 -37.13 12.72 12.55
C ARG A 145 -35.74 13.34 12.67
N LYS A 146 -35.37 13.79 13.87
CA LYS A 146 -33.95 14.01 14.18
C LYS A 146 -33.26 12.66 14.00
N PRO A 147 -32.15 12.58 13.25
CA PRO A 147 -31.43 11.32 13.09
C PRO A 147 -31.08 10.83 14.49
N HIS A 148 -31.67 9.70 14.89
CA HIS A 148 -31.42 9.08 16.18
C HIS A 148 -29.93 8.71 16.22
N ARG A 149 -29.11 9.58 16.81
CA ARG A 149 -27.75 9.24 17.22
C ARG A 149 -27.85 8.13 18.26
N GLY A 150 -27.68 6.88 17.82
CA GLY A 150 -27.07 5.71 18.47
C GLY A 150 -27.33 5.34 19.94
N ARG A 151 -27.72 6.25 20.84
CA ARG A 151 -27.65 6.12 22.30
C ARG A 151 -28.42 4.94 22.88
N GLY A 152 -29.55 4.55 22.29
CA GLY A 152 -30.32 3.37 22.71
C GLY A 152 -29.67 2.05 22.29
N ILE A 153 -29.18 2.01 21.05
CA ILE A 153 -28.45 0.85 20.49
C ILE A 153 -27.11 0.69 21.20
N GLU A 154 -26.41 1.78 21.53
CA GLU A 154 -25.14 1.76 22.30
C GLU A 154 -25.30 1.27 23.73
N ARG A 155 -26.44 1.53 24.39
CA ARG A 155 -26.74 0.96 25.72
C ARG A 155 -27.06 -0.53 25.63
N MET A 156 -27.88 -0.93 24.66
CA MET A 156 -28.18 -2.34 24.43
C MET A 156 -26.91 -3.12 24.04
N GLN A 157 -26.04 -2.54 23.22
CA GLN A 157 -24.73 -3.09 22.87
C GLN A 157 -23.86 -3.30 24.11
N ARG A 158 -23.74 -2.29 24.98
CA ARG A 158 -22.97 -2.40 26.24
C ARG A 158 -23.53 -3.45 27.19
N TRP A 159 -24.86 -3.60 27.23
CA TRP A 159 -25.52 -4.58 28.09
C TRP A 159 -25.31 -6.01 27.56
N ILE A 160 -25.45 -6.21 26.24
CA ILE A 160 -25.21 -7.50 25.58
C ILE A 160 -23.72 -7.89 25.63
N SER A 161 -22.80 -6.94 25.42
CA SER A 161 -21.35 -7.19 25.51
C SER A 161 -20.84 -7.33 26.96
N GLY A 162 -21.64 -6.94 27.95
CA GLY A 162 -21.33 -7.05 29.37
C GLY A 162 -21.78 -8.36 30.03
N LEU A 163 -22.49 -9.25 29.32
CA LEU A 163 -22.90 -10.55 29.84
C LEU A 163 -21.70 -11.53 29.86
N PRO A 164 -21.19 -11.95 31.03
CA PRO A 164 -20.02 -12.80 31.11
C PRO A 164 -20.36 -14.23 30.71
N LEU A 165 -20.05 -14.61 29.47
CA LEU A 165 -20.05 -16.01 29.03
C LEU A 165 -18.80 -16.70 29.59
N ARG A 166 -18.91 -17.28 30.79
CA ARG A 166 -17.89 -18.17 31.38
C ARG A 166 -17.68 -19.37 30.46
N THR A 167 -16.63 -19.34 29.65
CA THR A 167 -16.26 -20.43 28.73
C THR A 167 -14.74 -20.63 28.74
N GLY A 168 -14.28 -21.86 28.46
CA GLY A 168 -12.84 -22.18 28.38
C GLY A 168 -12.12 -21.43 27.25
N ARG A 169 -10.79 -21.59 27.10
CA ARG A 169 -9.97 -20.83 26.13
C ARG A 169 -10.50 -20.84 24.68
N ALA A 170 -10.98 -21.99 24.18
CA ALA A 170 -11.61 -22.09 22.85
C ALA A 170 -13.00 -21.43 22.78
N GLY A 171 -13.72 -21.40 23.91
CA GLY A 171 -14.96 -20.65 24.04
C GLY A 171 -14.75 -19.14 24.06
N ARG A 172 -13.61 -18.68 24.61
CA ARG A 172 -13.25 -17.25 24.66
C ARG A 172 -13.10 -16.65 23.26
N LEU A 173 -12.35 -17.28 22.36
CA LEU A 173 -12.20 -16.81 20.98
C LEU A 173 -13.56 -16.74 20.27
N ARG A 174 -14.39 -17.78 20.42
CA ARG A 174 -15.73 -17.80 19.84
C ARG A 174 -16.61 -16.67 20.40
N ALA A 175 -16.55 -16.42 21.71
CA ALA A 175 -17.29 -15.34 22.35
C ALA A 175 -16.84 -13.96 21.87
N GLU A 176 -15.53 -13.75 21.70
CA GLU A 176 -14.95 -12.52 21.16
C GLU A 176 -15.38 -12.28 19.71
N VAL A 177 -15.33 -13.31 18.86
CA VAL A 177 -15.84 -13.25 17.47
C VAL A 177 -17.33 -12.93 17.45
N LEU A 178 -18.15 -13.61 18.26
CA LEU A 178 -19.60 -13.36 18.35
C LEU A 178 -19.90 -11.92 18.78
N ALA A 179 -19.24 -11.44 19.83
CA ALA A 179 -19.44 -10.10 20.35
C ALA A 179 -19.03 -9.04 19.30
N GLY A 180 -17.86 -9.20 18.68
CA GLY A 180 -17.37 -8.32 17.62
C GLY A 180 -18.29 -8.30 16.40
N PHE A 181 -18.75 -9.48 15.97
CA PHE A 181 -19.68 -9.64 14.86
C PHE A 181 -21.01 -8.93 15.14
N HIS A 182 -21.66 -9.21 16.27
CA HIS A 182 -22.96 -8.59 16.60
C HIS A 182 -22.86 -7.07 16.77
N ALA A 183 -21.78 -6.56 17.37
CA ALA A 183 -21.55 -5.13 17.50
C ALA A 183 -21.48 -4.43 16.13
N GLN A 184 -20.67 -4.97 15.20
CA GLN A 184 -20.53 -4.42 13.85
C GLN A 184 -21.80 -4.63 13.01
N TRP A 185 -22.45 -5.78 13.15
CA TRP A 185 -23.71 -6.07 12.47
C TRP A 185 -24.82 -5.11 12.88
N LEU A 186 -24.94 -4.80 14.17
CA LEU A 186 -25.90 -3.80 14.69
C LEU A 186 -25.56 -2.38 14.21
N LYS A 187 -24.28 -2.03 14.12
CA LYS A 187 -23.83 -0.73 13.59
C LYS A 187 -24.29 -0.53 12.14
N VAL A 188 -24.18 -1.57 11.32
CA VAL A 188 -24.51 -1.52 9.89
C VAL A 188 -26.02 -1.72 9.64
N THR A 189 -26.69 -2.59 10.40
CA THR A 189 -28.08 -3.00 10.15
C THR A 189 -29.07 -2.52 11.20
N GLY A 190 -28.68 -1.60 12.09
CA GLY A 190 -29.52 -1.10 13.20
C GLY A 190 -30.97 -0.77 12.83
N PRO A 191 -31.23 0.01 11.75
CA PRO A 191 -32.59 0.27 11.29
C PRO A 191 -33.38 -0.99 10.90
N GLN A 192 -32.71 -1.97 10.28
CA GLN A 192 -33.32 -3.26 9.92
C GLN A 192 -33.66 -4.08 11.17
N GLN A 193 -32.79 -4.06 12.19
CA GLN A 193 -33.02 -4.75 13.48
C GLN A 193 -34.21 -4.16 14.23
N TRP A 194 -34.34 -2.83 14.21
CA TRP A 194 -35.49 -2.13 14.81
C TRP A 194 -36.81 -2.55 14.15
N LEU A 195 -36.85 -2.55 12.80
CA LEU A 195 -38.05 -2.97 12.06
C LEU A 195 -38.45 -4.43 12.33
N TRP A 196 -37.49 -5.32 12.59
CA TRP A 196 -37.80 -6.69 13.01
C TRP A 196 -38.48 -6.73 14.38
N GLY A 197 -38.02 -5.92 15.34
CA GLY A 197 -38.66 -5.78 16.65
C GLY A 197 -40.07 -5.20 16.54
N GLU A 198 -40.27 -4.15 15.74
CA GLU A 198 -41.60 -3.59 15.46
C GLU A 198 -42.54 -4.63 14.84
N GLN A 199 -42.06 -5.37 13.84
CA GLN A 199 -42.83 -6.46 13.22
C GLN A 199 -43.26 -7.49 14.27
N LEU A 200 -42.34 -7.95 15.11
CA LEU A 200 -42.62 -8.95 16.14
C LEU A 200 -43.71 -8.47 17.10
N LEU A 201 -43.60 -7.22 17.60
CA LEU A 201 -44.61 -6.64 18.48
C LEU A 201 -45.99 -6.56 17.84
N HIS A 202 -46.07 -6.18 16.56
CA HIS A 202 -47.33 -6.13 15.84
C HIS A 202 -47.99 -7.50 15.67
N VAL A 203 -47.21 -8.52 15.27
CA VAL A 203 -47.75 -9.88 15.10
C VAL A 203 -48.14 -10.47 16.46
N CYS A 204 -47.39 -10.22 17.53
CA CYS A 204 -47.77 -10.63 18.89
C CYS A 204 -49.08 -9.95 19.35
N ALA A 205 -49.25 -8.65 19.09
CA ALA A 205 -50.50 -7.95 19.42
C ALA A 205 -51.71 -8.48 18.63
N ALA A 206 -51.52 -8.81 17.35
CA ALA A 206 -52.55 -9.46 16.53
C ALA A 206 -52.87 -10.87 17.06
N GLY A 207 -51.86 -11.65 17.43
CA GLY A 207 -52.01 -12.97 18.04
C GLY A 207 -52.80 -12.91 19.34
N TRP A 208 -52.45 -11.99 20.23
CA TRP A 208 -53.19 -11.76 21.48
C TRP A 208 -54.67 -11.43 21.24
N ALA A 209 -54.97 -10.51 20.32
CA ALA A 209 -56.34 -10.14 19.99
C ALA A 209 -57.11 -11.30 19.34
N LEU A 210 -56.45 -12.12 18.53
CA LEU A 210 -57.03 -13.36 18.00
C LEU A 210 -57.34 -14.35 19.11
N GLY A 211 -56.45 -14.49 20.09
CA GLY A 211 -56.68 -15.31 21.29
C GLY A 211 -57.91 -14.89 22.07
N LEU A 212 -58.05 -13.59 22.32
CA LEU A 212 -59.25 -13.01 22.96
C LEU A 212 -60.52 -13.29 22.14
N ALA A 213 -60.48 -13.06 20.83
CA ALA A 213 -61.60 -13.34 19.95
C ALA A 213 -62.01 -14.83 19.99
N LEU A 214 -61.03 -15.73 19.99
CA LEU A 214 -61.27 -17.18 20.12
C LEU A 214 -61.86 -17.55 21.48
N SER A 215 -61.44 -16.91 22.58
CA SER A 215 -62.06 -17.13 23.89
C SER A 215 -63.54 -16.73 23.90
N ILE A 216 -63.86 -15.55 23.36
CA ILE A 216 -65.25 -15.07 23.29
C ILE A 216 -66.12 -16.05 22.48
N VAL A 217 -65.62 -16.53 21.35
CA VAL A 217 -66.33 -17.52 20.51
C VAL A 217 -66.48 -18.86 21.23
N LEU A 218 -65.41 -19.37 21.86
CA LEU A 218 -65.45 -20.64 22.58
C LEU A 218 -66.39 -20.58 23.78
N GLY A 219 -66.40 -19.45 24.50
CA GLY A 219 -67.42 -19.13 25.48
C GLY A 219 -68.81 -19.29 24.85
N GLY A 220 -69.14 -18.49 23.83
CA GLY A 220 -70.46 -18.52 23.20
C GLY A 220 -70.94 -19.89 22.68
N VAL A 221 -70.04 -20.85 22.44
CA VAL A 221 -70.37 -22.23 22.03
C VAL A 221 -70.57 -23.18 23.22
N VAL A 222 -69.81 -23.02 24.30
CA VAL A 222 -69.71 -24.03 25.39
C VAL A 222 -70.65 -23.73 26.58
N ARG A 223 -71.06 -22.47 26.81
CA ARG A 223 -71.94 -22.12 27.94
C ARG A 223 -73.09 -21.18 27.52
N GLU A 224 -74.19 -21.20 28.27
CA GLU A 224 -75.26 -20.21 28.16
C GLU A 224 -74.83 -18.90 28.87
N TYR A 225 -74.31 -17.94 28.11
CA TYR A 225 -73.88 -16.65 28.66
C TYR A 225 -75.02 -15.63 28.62
N ARG A 226 -75.17 -14.87 29.72
CA ARG A 226 -75.93 -13.62 29.69
C ARG A 226 -74.98 -12.50 29.24
N VAL A 227 -75.24 -11.94 28.06
CA VAL A 227 -74.51 -10.76 27.54
C VAL A 227 -75.26 -9.52 27.99
N GLY A 228 -74.55 -8.58 28.61
CA GLY A 228 -75.17 -7.36 29.11
C GLY A 228 -74.15 -6.35 29.60
N TRP A 229 -74.63 -5.21 30.07
CA TRP A 229 -73.77 -4.21 30.68
C TRP A 229 -74.23 -3.89 32.10
N GLU A 230 -73.26 -3.53 32.92
CA GLU A 230 -73.48 -2.94 34.23
C GLU A 230 -72.50 -1.79 34.43
N SER A 231 -73.00 -0.70 34.99
CA SER A 231 -72.17 0.40 35.45
C SER A 231 -72.83 1.05 36.64
N THR A 232 -72.03 1.39 37.65
CA THR A 232 -72.44 2.24 38.76
C THR A 232 -72.25 3.73 38.45
N LEU A 233 -71.45 4.04 37.42
CA LEU A 233 -71.01 5.40 37.09
C LEU A 233 -71.68 5.98 35.84
N LEU A 234 -72.17 5.13 34.94
CA LEU A 234 -72.70 5.54 33.63
C LEU A 234 -74.19 5.21 33.50
N ASP A 235 -74.96 6.14 32.94
CA ASP A 235 -76.34 5.90 32.52
C ASP A 235 -76.42 5.23 31.13
N VAL A 236 -77.63 4.85 30.72
CA VAL A 236 -77.85 4.13 29.45
C VAL A 236 -77.53 4.99 28.21
N GLN A 237 -77.69 6.31 28.28
CA GLN A 237 -77.38 7.22 27.17
C GLN A 237 -75.86 7.35 27.01
N GLN A 238 -75.14 7.45 28.12
CA GLN A 238 -73.68 7.49 28.14
C GLN A 238 -73.06 6.17 27.66
N VAL A 239 -73.62 5.03 28.06
CA VAL A 239 -73.19 3.71 27.56
C VAL A 239 -73.49 3.57 26.07
N HIS A 240 -74.65 4.01 25.60
CA HIS A 240 -74.97 4.05 24.17
C HIS A 240 -73.96 4.88 23.38
N ALA A 241 -73.65 6.11 23.83
CA ALA A 241 -72.67 6.96 23.16
C ALA A 241 -71.27 6.31 23.10
N LEU A 242 -70.82 5.68 24.19
CA LEU A 242 -69.54 4.98 24.24
C LEU A 242 -69.50 3.79 23.28
N LEU A 243 -70.50 2.92 23.32
CA LEU A 243 -70.56 1.73 22.46
C LEU A 243 -70.77 2.12 20.99
N ALA A 244 -71.58 3.14 20.69
CA ALA A 244 -71.74 3.65 19.34
C ALA A 244 -70.41 4.15 18.76
N ALA A 245 -69.62 4.90 19.54
CA ALA A 245 -68.29 5.34 19.13
C ALA A 245 -67.31 4.18 18.96
N LEU A 246 -67.33 3.21 19.89
CA LEU A 246 -66.43 2.05 19.87
C LEU A 246 -66.68 1.15 18.66
N PHE A 247 -67.95 0.88 18.34
CA PHE A 247 -68.38 -0.01 17.26
C PHE A 247 -68.62 0.71 15.92
N ALA A 248 -68.53 2.05 15.87
CA ALA A 248 -68.58 2.83 14.64
C ALA A 248 -67.74 2.23 13.49
N PRO A 249 -66.45 1.83 13.67
CA PRO A 249 -65.68 1.23 12.58
C PRO A 249 -66.22 -0.13 12.12
N VAL A 250 -66.87 -0.89 13.00
CA VAL A 250 -67.47 -2.19 12.65
C VAL A 250 -68.73 -1.98 11.82
N VAL A 251 -69.64 -1.12 12.28
CA VAL A 251 -70.89 -0.79 11.58
C VAL A 251 -70.61 -0.12 10.24
N ALA A 252 -69.56 0.71 10.15
CA ALA A 252 -69.19 1.36 8.89
C ALA A 252 -68.61 0.40 7.84
N LEU A 253 -67.99 -0.71 8.25
CA LEU A 253 -67.26 -1.62 7.35
C LEU A 253 -67.95 -2.96 7.12
N LEU A 254 -68.86 -3.37 8.01
CA LEU A 254 -69.49 -4.68 8.03
C LEU A 254 -71.01 -4.52 8.20
N PRO A 255 -71.83 -5.48 7.72
CA PRO A 255 -73.29 -5.39 7.73
C PRO A 255 -73.89 -5.69 9.12
N PHE A 256 -73.53 -4.89 10.12
CA PHE A 256 -74.11 -4.92 11.47
C PHE A 256 -74.87 -3.62 11.72
N ASP A 257 -76.07 -3.68 12.30
CA ASP A 257 -76.73 -2.44 12.76
C ASP A 257 -76.14 -1.99 14.10
N ALA A 258 -76.17 -0.67 14.33
CA ALA A 258 -75.76 -0.06 15.59
C ALA A 258 -76.72 -0.44 16.73
N PHE A 259 -76.21 -0.40 17.97
CA PHE A 259 -77.03 -0.57 19.17
C PHE A 259 -78.10 0.53 19.25
N SER A 260 -79.38 0.18 19.45
CA SER A 260 -80.36 1.19 19.86
C SER A 260 -80.34 1.40 21.37
N VAL A 261 -80.85 2.55 21.84
CA VAL A 261 -81.01 2.80 23.29
C VAL A 261 -81.95 1.77 23.93
N ALA A 262 -82.99 1.34 23.19
CA ALA A 262 -83.93 0.31 23.65
C ALA A 262 -83.24 -1.06 23.84
N ASP A 263 -82.30 -1.43 22.96
CA ASP A 263 -81.52 -2.66 23.11
C ASP A 263 -80.66 -2.63 24.37
N LEU A 264 -79.99 -1.50 24.61
CA LEU A 264 -79.14 -1.34 25.79
C LEU A 264 -79.94 -1.28 27.09
N GLN A 265 -81.16 -0.74 27.08
CA GLN A 265 -82.06 -0.81 28.25
C GLN A 265 -82.44 -2.26 28.59
N ARG A 266 -82.74 -3.10 27.58
CA ARG A 266 -83.01 -4.54 27.77
C ARG A 266 -81.77 -5.31 28.21
N MET A 267 -80.57 -4.85 27.85
CA MET A 267 -79.30 -5.52 28.14
C MET A 267 -78.64 -5.08 29.45
N ALA A 268 -79.20 -4.09 30.14
CA ALA A 268 -78.74 -3.77 31.48
C ALA A 268 -79.01 -4.96 32.41
N PHE A 269 -78.00 -5.49 33.11
CA PHE A 269 -78.20 -6.64 34.00
C PHE A 269 -79.24 -6.39 35.10
N ARG A 270 -79.48 -5.11 35.44
CA ARG A 270 -80.51 -4.64 36.38
C ARG A 270 -81.96 -4.78 35.86
N SER A 271 -82.16 -4.90 34.54
CA SER A 271 -83.49 -4.94 33.93
C SER A 271 -84.23 -6.27 34.16
N GLY A 272 -83.48 -7.35 34.42
CA GLY A 272 -84.03 -8.70 34.57
C GLY A 272 -84.55 -9.35 33.28
N ALA A 273 -84.51 -8.67 32.14
CA ALA A 273 -85.03 -9.17 30.87
C ALA A 273 -84.23 -10.38 30.34
N ALA A 274 -84.92 -11.35 29.74
CA ALA A 274 -84.30 -12.45 29.00
C ALA A 274 -83.99 -12.00 27.57
N ILE A 275 -82.73 -12.11 27.16
CA ILE A 275 -82.25 -11.77 25.81
C ILE A 275 -82.31 -13.03 24.96
N GLY A 276 -82.78 -12.93 23.72
CA GLY A 276 -82.85 -14.06 22.79
C GLY A 276 -81.46 -14.54 22.35
N VAL A 277 -81.35 -15.82 22.00
CA VAL A 277 -80.08 -16.45 21.56
C VAL A 277 -79.49 -15.77 20.32
N ASP A 278 -80.34 -15.36 19.37
CA ASP A 278 -79.90 -14.69 18.15
C ASP A 278 -79.36 -13.27 18.40
N GLU A 279 -79.95 -12.53 19.35
CA GLU A 279 -79.44 -11.23 19.78
C GLU A 279 -78.07 -11.41 20.47
N ALA A 280 -77.92 -12.37 21.40
CA ALA A 280 -76.65 -12.65 22.06
C ALA A 280 -75.53 -13.05 21.06
N ARG A 281 -75.86 -13.89 20.07
CA ARG A 281 -74.94 -14.31 19.00
C ARG A 281 -74.47 -13.14 18.16
N ARG A 282 -75.37 -12.22 17.79
CA ARG A 282 -75.03 -11.00 17.04
C ARG A 282 -73.96 -10.18 17.77
N TRP A 283 -74.09 -10.02 19.09
CA TRP A 283 -73.14 -9.22 19.87
C TRP A 283 -71.76 -9.86 19.99
N VAL A 284 -71.70 -11.17 20.22
CA VAL A 284 -70.45 -11.93 20.18
C VAL A 284 -69.71 -11.69 18.85
N TRP A 285 -70.42 -11.81 17.73
CA TRP A 285 -69.83 -11.53 16.42
C TRP A 285 -69.41 -10.09 16.23
N MET A 286 -70.15 -9.13 16.80
CA MET A 286 -69.78 -7.73 16.73
C MET A 286 -68.50 -7.44 17.51
N TYR A 287 -68.29 -8.05 18.69
CA TYR A 287 -67.05 -7.95 19.46
C TYR A 287 -65.85 -8.61 18.75
N VAL A 288 -66.06 -9.78 18.16
CA VAL A 288 -65.05 -10.44 17.31
C VAL A 288 -64.71 -9.55 16.12
N ALA A 289 -65.72 -8.97 15.47
CA ALA A 289 -65.53 -8.04 14.37
C ALA A 289 -64.79 -6.76 14.80
N LEU A 290 -65.06 -6.25 16.00
CA LEU A 290 -64.37 -5.10 16.58
C LEU A 290 -62.87 -5.39 16.79
N LEU A 291 -62.54 -6.52 17.43
CA LEU A 291 -61.15 -6.96 17.58
C LEU A 291 -60.48 -7.17 16.23
N PHE A 292 -61.20 -7.74 15.27
CA PHE A 292 -60.69 -7.98 13.93
C PHE A 292 -60.36 -6.68 13.18
N VAL A 293 -61.32 -5.75 13.12
CA VAL A 293 -61.23 -4.49 12.37
C VAL A 293 -60.29 -3.48 13.03
N VAL A 294 -60.33 -3.34 14.36
CA VAL A 294 -59.57 -2.30 15.07
C VAL A 294 -58.19 -2.80 15.48
N VAL A 295 -58.02 -4.10 15.72
CA VAL A 295 -56.75 -4.66 16.23
C VAL A 295 -56.08 -5.58 15.21
N ILE A 296 -56.68 -6.71 14.86
CA ILE A 296 -55.99 -7.77 14.11
C ILE A 296 -55.56 -7.28 12.72
N VAL A 297 -56.49 -6.75 11.91
CA VAL A 297 -56.21 -6.31 10.55
C VAL A 297 -55.18 -5.16 10.53
N PRO A 298 -55.36 -4.04 11.27
CA PRO A 298 -54.39 -2.96 11.26
C PRO A 298 -52.99 -3.40 11.76
N ARG A 299 -52.92 -4.27 12.77
CA ARG A 299 -51.64 -4.80 13.26
C ARG A 299 -50.95 -5.68 12.23
N LEU A 300 -51.68 -6.54 11.52
CA LEU A 300 -51.12 -7.36 10.45
C LEU A 300 -50.65 -6.51 9.27
N LEU A 301 -51.38 -5.44 8.91
CA LEU A 301 -50.96 -4.48 7.88
C LEU A 301 -49.65 -3.76 8.29
N LEU A 302 -49.54 -3.30 9.54
CA LEU A 302 -48.31 -2.71 10.08
C LEU A 302 -47.14 -3.71 10.11
N ALA A 303 -47.41 -4.97 10.46
CA ALA A 303 -46.42 -6.05 10.41
C ALA A 303 -45.95 -6.33 8.97
N ALA A 304 -46.87 -6.32 7.99
CA ALA A 304 -46.54 -6.49 6.58
C ALA A 304 -45.69 -5.31 6.06
N TRP A 305 -46.06 -4.09 6.43
CA TRP A 305 -45.33 -2.87 6.08
C TRP A 305 -43.90 -2.86 6.64
N THR A 306 -43.74 -3.16 7.94
CA THR A 306 -42.42 -3.26 8.59
C THR A 306 -41.58 -4.39 7.98
N SER A 307 -42.19 -5.53 7.65
CA SER A 307 -41.54 -6.63 6.94
C SER A 307 -41.05 -6.22 5.54
N TRP A 308 -41.88 -5.50 4.76
CA TRP A 308 -41.50 -4.97 3.45
C TRP A 308 -40.34 -3.98 3.54
N ARG A 309 -40.41 -3.00 4.46
CA ARG A 309 -39.32 -2.04 4.69
C ARG A 309 -38.03 -2.72 5.11
N ARG A 310 -38.11 -3.72 6.01
CA ARG A 310 -36.98 -4.52 6.46
C ARG A 310 -36.33 -5.26 5.30
N ARG A 311 -37.12 -5.93 4.45
CA ARG A 311 -36.62 -6.63 3.24
C ARG A 311 -35.99 -5.65 2.26
N ARG A 312 -36.56 -4.45 2.08
CA ARG A 312 -35.98 -3.40 1.22
C ARG A 312 -34.60 -2.96 1.70
N LEU A 313 -34.44 -2.74 3.01
CA LEU A 313 -33.13 -2.36 3.58
C LEU A 313 -32.10 -3.51 3.51
N GLY A 314 -32.53 -4.76 3.65
CA GLY A 314 -31.64 -5.93 3.55
C GLY A 314 -31.13 -6.22 2.13
N ARG A 315 -31.75 -5.66 1.07
CA ARG A 315 -31.27 -5.80 -0.32
C ARG A 315 -30.03 -4.98 -0.63
N ALA A 316 -29.78 -3.90 0.12
CA ALA A 316 -28.69 -2.97 -0.16
C ALA A 316 -28.10 -2.43 1.15
N VAL A 317 -27.45 -3.32 1.89
CA VAL A 317 -26.70 -3.01 3.11
C VAL A 317 -25.48 -2.16 2.75
N ARG A 318 -25.30 -1.05 3.46
CA ARG A 318 -24.25 -0.06 3.22
C ARG A 318 -23.00 -0.39 4.04
N ILE A 319 -21.88 -0.67 3.38
CA ILE A 319 -20.56 -0.89 3.98
C ILE A 319 -19.65 0.29 3.58
N ASP A 320 -19.09 0.99 4.55
CA ASP A 320 -18.16 2.10 4.31
C ASP A 320 -16.75 1.55 4.10
N LEU A 321 -16.21 1.65 2.89
CA LEU A 321 -14.87 1.18 2.55
C LEU A 321 -13.76 2.12 3.05
N ARG A 322 -14.12 3.31 3.54
CA ARG A 322 -13.19 4.25 4.19
C ARG A 322 -12.86 3.84 5.62
N ASP A 323 -13.56 2.84 6.17
CA ASP A 323 -13.17 2.23 7.44
C ASP A 323 -11.72 1.71 7.34
N PRO A 324 -10.85 2.01 8.33
CA PRO A 324 -9.43 1.65 8.27
C PRO A 324 -9.16 0.18 7.93
N TYR A 325 -10.05 -0.73 8.36
CA TYR A 325 -9.94 -2.15 8.05
C TYR A 325 -10.02 -2.43 6.54
N PHE A 326 -11.03 -1.88 5.85
CA PHE A 326 -11.19 -2.11 4.40
C PHE A 326 -10.18 -1.33 3.58
N ALA A 327 -9.85 -0.09 4.00
CA ALA A 327 -8.83 0.71 3.33
C ALA A 327 -7.45 0.01 3.30
N GLN A 328 -7.05 -0.61 4.41
CA GLN A 328 -5.79 -1.38 4.48
C GLN A 328 -5.81 -2.65 3.63
N LEU A 329 -6.95 -3.35 3.55
CA LEU A 329 -7.09 -4.53 2.70
C LEU A 329 -7.02 -4.18 1.22
N LEU A 330 -7.71 -3.12 0.80
CA LEU A 330 -7.74 -2.66 -0.58
C LEU A 330 -6.40 -2.08 -1.01
N ALA A 331 -5.69 -1.36 -0.13
CA ALA A 331 -4.33 -0.87 -0.39
C ALA A 331 -3.32 -1.95 -0.81
N ARG A 332 -3.52 -3.21 -0.39
CA ARG A 332 -2.64 -4.33 -0.75
C ARG A 332 -2.84 -4.79 -2.19
N VAL A 333 -4.04 -4.63 -2.73
CA VAL A 333 -4.43 -5.20 -4.04
C VAL A 333 -4.69 -4.14 -5.11
N SER A 334 -5.06 -2.93 -4.71
CA SER A 334 -5.20 -1.80 -5.60
C SER A 334 -3.82 -1.26 -5.99
N PRO A 335 -3.62 -0.89 -7.27
CA PRO A 335 -2.43 -0.17 -7.69
C PRO A 335 -2.31 1.15 -6.93
N ALA A 336 -1.13 1.45 -6.40
CA ALA A 336 -0.88 2.74 -5.76
C ALA A 336 -0.23 3.69 -6.75
N CYS A 337 -0.79 4.90 -6.87
CA CYS A 337 -0.09 6.04 -7.45
C CYS A 337 0.54 6.84 -6.32
N VAL A 338 1.88 6.85 -6.25
CA VAL A 338 2.65 7.63 -5.27
C VAL A 338 3.23 8.85 -5.97
N THR A 339 2.88 10.03 -5.50
CA THR A 339 3.34 11.29 -6.09
C THR A 339 4.33 12.00 -5.16
N LEU A 340 5.55 12.24 -5.66
CA LEU A 340 6.58 13.01 -4.97
C LEU A 340 6.63 14.43 -5.51
N GLY A 341 6.52 15.42 -4.62
CA GLY A 341 6.78 16.82 -4.93
C GLY A 341 8.23 17.17 -4.58
N VAL A 342 9.02 17.57 -5.57
CA VAL A 342 10.43 17.92 -5.37
C VAL A 342 10.59 19.44 -5.33
N PHE A 343 11.15 19.95 -4.23
CA PHE A 343 11.53 21.35 -4.08
C PHE A 343 13.04 21.39 -3.93
N ALA A 344 13.72 21.82 -4.98
CA ALA A 344 15.17 21.80 -5.03
C ALA A 344 15.71 23.18 -5.37
N SER A 345 16.67 23.65 -4.58
CA SER A 345 17.57 24.73 -5.00
C SER A 345 18.51 24.20 -6.09
N GLU A 346 18.97 25.08 -6.98
CA GLU A 346 19.97 24.69 -7.98
C GLU A 346 21.26 24.22 -7.29
N GLY A 347 21.85 23.11 -7.77
CA GLY A 347 23.09 22.59 -7.22
C GLY A 347 23.25 21.07 -7.33
N ALA A 348 24.32 20.56 -6.71
CA ALA A 348 24.71 19.15 -6.79
C ALA A 348 23.66 18.19 -6.22
N SER A 349 22.94 18.59 -5.16
CA SER A 349 21.87 17.78 -4.55
C SER A 349 20.74 17.48 -5.53
N ARG A 350 20.31 18.51 -6.27
CA ARG A 350 19.28 18.41 -7.30
C ARG A 350 19.70 17.47 -8.42
N GLU A 351 20.91 17.67 -8.94
CA GLU A 351 21.42 16.86 -10.05
C GLU A 351 21.59 15.38 -9.65
N ALA A 352 22.07 15.11 -8.42
CA ALA A 352 22.19 13.75 -7.90
C ALA A 352 20.83 13.05 -7.81
N LEU A 353 19.78 13.74 -7.34
CA LEU A 353 18.42 13.20 -7.29
C LEU A 353 17.86 12.94 -8.69
N LEU A 354 18.00 13.90 -9.62
CA LEU A 354 17.50 13.74 -10.99
C LEU A 354 18.23 12.62 -11.74
N ARG A 355 19.55 12.48 -11.55
CA ARG A 355 20.31 11.33 -12.06
C ARG A 355 19.81 10.02 -11.49
N LEU A 356 19.60 9.94 -10.18
CA LEU A 356 19.01 8.77 -9.55
C LEU A 356 17.64 8.42 -10.17
N LEU A 357 16.76 9.40 -10.35
CA LEU A 357 15.43 9.16 -10.93
C LEU A 357 15.55 8.70 -12.38
N ARG A 358 16.46 9.30 -13.16
CA ARG A 358 16.73 8.85 -14.53
C ARG A 358 17.20 7.41 -14.55
N GLU A 359 18.11 6.99 -13.68
CA GLU A 359 18.64 5.61 -13.68
C GLU A 359 17.58 4.51 -13.53
N VAL A 360 16.50 4.78 -12.80
CA VAL A 360 15.40 3.82 -12.60
C VAL A 360 14.20 4.06 -13.50
N ALA A 361 14.15 5.15 -14.25
CA ALA A 361 12.95 5.52 -14.97
C ALA A 361 12.66 4.65 -16.21
N ASP A 362 11.39 4.32 -16.41
CA ASP A 362 10.88 3.64 -17.61
C ASP A 362 11.03 4.49 -18.87
N HIS A 363 10.79 5.79 -18.72
CA HIS A 363 10.72 6.75 -19.81
C HIS A 363 11.50 8.03 -19.45
N PRO A 364 12.02 8.78 -20.45
CA PRO A 364 12.68 10.06 -20.19
C PRO A 364 11.72 11.05 -19.51
N ALA A 365 12.29 11.96 -18.72
CA ALA A 365 11.52 13.02 -18.09
C ALA A 365 10.77 13.88 -19.14
N PRO A 366 9.49 14.21 -18.91
CA PRO A 366 8.76 15.12 -19.78
C PRO A 366 9.35 16.54 -19.69
N ARG A 367 9.08 17.37 -20.71
CA ARG A 367 9.50 18.78 -20.70
C ARG A 367 8.75 19.59 -19.63
N GLU A 368 7.49 19.26 -19.39
CA GLU A 368 6.62 19.93 -18.42
C GLU A 368 5.69 18.89 -17.74
N GLY A 369 5.30 19.19 -16.49
CA GLY A 369 4.35 18.37 -15.72
C GLY A 369 4.99 17.23 -14.92
N ALA A 370 4.14 16.32 -14.45
CA ALA A 370 4.57 15.20 -13.64
C ALA A 370 5.14 14.04 -14.47
N TRP A 371 6.30 13.55 -14.06
CA TRP A 371 7.01 12.44 -14.65
C TRP A 371 6.57 11.11 -14.03
N SER A 372 6.06 10.18 -14.84
CA SER A 372 5.90 8.78 -14.46
C SER A 372 7.27 8.09 -14.49
N VAL A 373 7.92 7.98 -13.33
CA VAL A 373 9.29 7.45 -13.21
C VAL A 373 9.27 5.95 -13.35
N LEU A 374 8.50 5.26 -12.50
CA LEU A 374 8.51 3.80 -12.41
C LEU A 374 7.10 3.26 -12.35
N THR A 375 6.84 2.25 -13.18
CA THR A 375 5.61 1.46 -13.14
C THR A 375 5.92 0.00 -12.79
N THR A 376 5.12 -0.60 -11.92
CA THR A 376 5.23 -2.04 -11.59
C THR A 376 4.32 -2.87 -12.49
N GLY A 377 4.58 -4.18 -12.60
CA GLY A 377 3.69 -5.10 -13.31
C GLY A 377 2.26 -5.20 -12.73
N ARG A 378 2.03 -4.66 -11.53
CA ARG A 378 0.69 -4.52 -10.92
C ARG A 378 0.03 -3.16 -11.21
N GLY A 379 0.70 -2.28 -11.94
CA GLY A 379 0.24 -0.93 -12.23
C GLY A 379 0.47 0.08 -11.11
N ASP A 380 1.30 -0.23 -10.10
CA ASP A 380 1.73 0.80 -9.15
C ASP A 380 2.62 1.79 -9.89
N GLU A 381 2.48 3.07 -9.59
CA GLU A 381 3.14 4.16 -10.31
C GLU A 381 3.84 5.09 -9.31
N LEU A 382 5.11 5.40 -9.59
CA LEU A 382 5.84 6.48 -8.95
C LEU A 382 5.86 7.70 -9.86
N ARG A 383 5.12 8.74 -9.47
CA ARG A 383 5.10 10.04 -10.15
C ARG A 383 5.98 11.02 -9.39
N VAL A 384 6.74 11.82 -10.13
CA VAL A 384 7.58 12.88 -9.57
C VAL A 384 7.36 14.15 -10.35
N PHE A 385 7.22 15.28 -9.67
CA PHE A 385 7.22 16.58 -10.33
C PHE A 385 8.09 17.56 -9.54
N GLU A 386 8.80 18.42 -10.26
CA GLU A 386 9.55 19.51 -9.67
C GLU A 386 8.64 20.72 -9.52
N VAL A 387 8.69 21.35 -8.34
CA VAL A 387 7.99 22.61 -8.10
C VAL A 387 8.85 23.75 -8.62
N PRO A 388 8.33 24.65 -9.47
CA PRO A 388 9.09 25.78 -10.00
C PRO A 388 9.67 26.64 -8.88
N SER A 389 10.93 27.08 -9.02
CA SER A 389 11.69 27.83 -8.00
C SER A 389 11.06 29.19 -7.59
N GLY A 390 10.13 29.73 -8.38
CA GLY A 390 9.38 30.94 -8.08
C GLY A 390 7.95 30.72 -7.55
N TYR A 391 7.50 29.47 -7.38
CA TYR A 391 6.13 29.19 -6.95
C TYR A 391 5.90 29.64 -5.51
N ARG A 392 4.94 30.55 -5.31
CA ARG A 392 4.50 30.98 -3.98
C ARG A 392 3.15 30.35 -3.68
N ALA A 393 3.04 29.70 -2.51
CA ALA A 393 1.75 29.18 -2.04
C ALA A 393 0.69 30.29 -2.05
N PRO A 394 -0.56 29.99 -2.47
CA PRO A 394 -1.64 30.96 -2.42
C PRO A 394 -1.76 31.56 -1.01
N ALA A 395 -1.91 32.89 -0.92
CA ALA A 395 -2.21 33.52 0.35
C ALA A 395 -3.56 32.98 0.88
N PRO A 396 -3.68 32.66 2.17
CA PRO A 396 -4.96 32.24 2.73
C PRO A 396 -6.01 33.34 2.46
N ALA A 397 -7.18 32.94 1.93
CA ALA A 397 -8.23 33.84 1.42
C ALA A 397 -8.86 34.78 2.47
N VAL A 398 -8.29 34.91 3.66
CA VAL A 398 -8.84 35.68 4.79
C VAL A 398 -8.25 37.10 4.89
N ALA A 399 -7.21 37.45 4.12
CA ALA A 399 -6.64 38.80 4.19
C ALA A 399 -7.57 39.91 3.65
N ALA A 400 -8.61 39.58 2.87
CA ALA A 400 -9.53 40.58 2.31
C ALA A 400 -10.69 40.97 3.25
N HIS A 401 -10.90 40.28 4.38
CA HIS A 401 -12.04 40.53 5.29
C HIS A 401 -11.62 40.70 6.75
N ALA A 402 -10.43 41.25 7.01
CA ALA A 402 -9.98 41.59 8.36
C ALA A 402 -10.59 42.93 8.83
N GLY A 403 -11.91 42.94 9.00
CA GLY A 403 -12.61 43.92 9.83
C GLY A 403 -13.02 43.27 11.16
N GLY A 404 -12.08 43.14 12.11
CA GLY A 404 -12.45 43.07 13.53
C GLY A 404 -12.28 41.76 14.34
N ALA A 405 -11.66 40.69 13.83
CA ALA A 405 -11.43 39.47 14.63
C ALA A 405 -9.94 39.21 14.94
N GLY A 406 -9.63 38.84 16.18
CA GLY A 406 -8.26 38.60 16.67
C GLY A 406 -7.56 37.42 15.98
N ALA A 407 -6.27 37.59 15.68
CA ALA A 407 -5.44 36.67 14.89
C ALA A 407 -5.47 35.20 15.34
N ALA A 408 -5.63 34.94 16.64
CA ALA A 408 -5.68 33.58 17.20
C ALA A 408 -6.98 32.83 16.82
N GLN A 409 -8.11 33.53 16.69
CA GLN A 409 -9.39 32.93 16.36
C GLN A 409 -9.51 32.62 14.86
N VAL A 410 -8.90 33.46 14.02
CA VAL A 410 -8.77 33.23 12.58
C VAL A 410 -7.84 32.05 12.30
N TRP A 411 -6.72 31.94 13.02
CA TRP A 411 -5.81 30.79 12.91
C TRP A 411 -6.47 29.46 13.30
N LEU A 412 -7.25 29.44 14.39
CA LEU A 412 -7.96 28.24 14.83
C LEU A 412 -9.07 27.82 13.84
N GLN A 413 -9.77 28.80 13.25
CA GLN A 413 -10.80 28.54 12.24
C GLN A 413 -10.20 28.05 10.90
N ASP A 414 -9.02 28.54 10.51
CA ASP A 414 -8.26 28.05 9.34
C ASP A 414 -7.81 26.61 9.54
N LEU A 415 -7.25 26.27 10.71
CA LEU A 415 -6.79 24.92 11.02
C LEU A 415 -7.94 23.89 11.02
N LEU A 416 -9.14 24.31 11.45
CA LEU A 416 -10.35 23.48 11.43
C LEU A 416 -11.06 23.45 10.06
N GLY A 417 -10.94 24.52 9.26
CA GLY A 417 -11.52 24.64 7.93
C GLY A 417 -10.81 23.78 6.88
N ARG A 418 -9.50 23.55 7.03
CA ARG A 418 -8.67 22.70 6.15
C ARG A 418 -9.13 21.23 6.08
N PHE A 419 -9.88 20.74 7.07
CA PHE A 419 -10.47 19.39 7.07
C PHE A 419 -11.83 19.29 6.35
N LYS A 420 -12.41 20.44 5.98
CA LYS A 420 -13.69 20.52 5.28
C LYS A 420 -13.47 21.20 3.94
N THR A 421 -13.12 20.39 2.94
CA THR A 421 -13.19 20.70 1.50
C THR A 421 -12.41 21.93 1.04
N MET A 422 -11.27 21.73 0.37
CA MET A 422 -10.70 22.78 -0.48
C MET A 422 -11.68 23.12 -1.60
N PRO A 423 -12.02 24.40 -1.84
CA PRO A 423 -12.78 24.79 -3.01
C PRO A 423 -11.96 24.46 -4.26
N ARG A 424 -12.53 23.66 -5.17
CA ARG A 424 -12.04 23.49 -6.54
C ARG A 424 -12.38 24.75 -7.33
N GLU A 425 -11.69 25.86 -7.06
CA GLU A 425 -11.61 26.95 -8.02
C GLU A 425 -10.54 26.61 -9.06
N GLN A 426 -10.74 27.09 -10.30
CA GLN A 426 -9.91 26.81 -11.49
C GLN A 426 -8.46 27.25 -11.24
N GLY A 427 -7.65 26.36 -10.67
CA GLY A 427 -6.31 26.64 -10.16
C GLY A 427 -5.20 26.20 -11.10
N ASP A 428 -4.11 26.96 -11.09
CA ASP A 428 -2.79 26.66 -11.64
C ASP A 428 -2.46 25.14 -11.63
N PRO A 429 -1.97 24.53 -12.74
CA PRO A 429 -1.59 23.12 -12.80
C PRO A 429 -0.65 22.67 -11.68
N VAL A 430 0.22 23.54 -11.17
CA VAL A 430 1.11 23.22 -10.05
C VAL A 430 0.33 22.99 -8.75
N SER A 431 -0.72 23.77 -8.51
CA SER A 431 -1.56 23.64 -7.31
C SER A 431 -2.34 22.31 -7.29
N ALA A 432 -2.79 21.84 -8.46
CA ALA A 432 -3.44 20.55 -8.61
C ALA A 432 -2.47 19.39 -8.33
N LEU A 433 -1.24 19.46 -8.86
CA LEU A 433 -0.19 18.48 -8.57
C LEU A 433 0.23 18.46 -7.10
N LEU A 434 0.31 19.64 -6.48
CA LEU A 434 0.62 19.73 -5.04
C LEU A 434 -0.48 19.09 -4.18
N ALA A 435 -1.75 19.22 -4.56
CA ALA A 435 -2.85 18.54 -3.87
C ALA A 435 -2.80 17.01 -3.99
N GLU A 436 -2.17 16.47 -5.03
CA GLU A 436 -1.94 15.03 -5.24
C GLU A 436 -0.67 14.50 -4.57
N THR A 437 0.17 15.37 -4.00
CA THR A 437 1.45 15.01 -3.39
C THR A 437 1.26 14.12 -2.16
N ASP A 438 2.02 13.03 -2.08
CA ASP A 438 2.07 12.15 -0.90
C ASP A 438 3.28 12.41 -0.01
N LEU A 439 4.38 12.90 -0.60
CA LEU A 439 5.62 13.19 0.09
C LEU A 439 6.37 14.30 -0.60
N VAL A 440 6.92 15.19 0.21
CA VAL A 440 7.75 16.29 -0.25
C VAL A 440 9.24 15.95 -0.08
N LEU A 441 10.03 16.08 -1.15
CA LEU A 441 11.48 16.02 -1.09
C LEU A 441 12.03 17.44 -1.17
N LEU A 442 12.68 17.90 -0.09
CA LEU A 442 13.35 19.20 -0.01
C LEU A 442 14.85 19.04 -0.24
N LEU A 443 15.42 19.80 -1.16
CA LEU A 443 16.85 19.84 -1.45
C LEU A 443 17.35 21.28 -1.32
N PRO A 444 17.52 21.77 -0.08
CA PRO A 444 17.99 23.14 0.15
C PRO A 444 19.45 23.30 -0.30
N GLY A 445 19.77 24.47 -0.85
CA GLY A 445 21.15 24.89 -1.12
C GLY A 445 21.84 25.46 0.11
N SER A 446 21.06 26.04 1.04
CA SER A 446 21.52 26.53 2.34
C SER A 446 20.50 26.28 3.44
N PRO A 447 20.88 26.32 4.74
CA PRO A 447 19.92 26.24 5.84
C PRO A 447 18.86 27.36 5.83
N VAL A 448 19.12 28.48 5.16
CA VAL A 448 18.18 29.61 5.04
C VAL A 448 17.01 29.26 4.11
N ASP A 449 17.23 28.45 3.09
CA ASP A 449 16.21 28.04 2.11
C ASP A 449 15.05 27.26 2.78
N LEU A 450 15.29 26.68 3.97
CA LEU A 450 14.25 26.03 4.76
C LEU A 450 13.18 27.00 5.30
N GLU A 451 13.52 28.29 5.44
CA GLU A 451 12.56 29.32 5.85
C GLU A 451 11.52 29.60 4.76
N ASP A 452 11.93 29.59 3.49
CA ASP A 452 11.04 29.73 2.34
C ASP A 452 10.18 28.46 2.16
N ALA A 453 10.81 27.28 2.30
CA ALA A 453 10.11 26.00 2.26
C ALA A 453 9.06 25.85 3.38
N LYS A 454 9.23 26.53 4.52
CA LYS A 454 8.28 26.50 5.64
C LYS A 454 6.86 26.85 5.19
N ARG A 455 6.69 27.94 4.44
CA ARG A 455 5.34 28.38 4.01
C ARG A 455 4.67 27.35 3.11
N LEU A 456 5.43 26.76 2.20
CA LEU A 456 4.96 25.71 1.29
C LEU A 456 4.58 24.44 2.05
N LEU A 457 5.44 23.97 2.97
CA LEU A 457 5.14 22.80 3.80
C LEU A 457 3.90 22.98 4.68
N HIS A 458 3.69 24.18 5.24
CA HIS A 458 2.50 24.50 6.02
C HIS A 458 1.21 24.48 5.16
N TRP A 459 1.33 24.74 3.87
CA TRP A 459 0.21 24.73 2.93
C TRP A 459 -0.09 23.31 2.41
N VAL A 460 0.95 22.56 2.02
CA VAL A 460 0.82 21.19 1.50
C VAL A 460 0.38 20.21 2.61
N ALA A 461 0.84 20.41 3.85
CA ALA A 461 0.51 19.58 5.02
C ALA A 461 0.82 18.07 4.85
N GLN A 462 1.79 17.74 4.00
CA GLN A 462 2.31 16.39 3.78
C GLN A 462 3.67 16.21 4.46
N PRO A 463 4.08 14.97 4.77
CA PRO A 463 5.40 14.70 5.30
C PRO A 463 6.49 15.16 4.33
N ALA A 464 7.66 15.52 4.88
CA ALA A 464 8.79 15.97 4.09
C ALA A 464 10.09 15.25 4.48
N LEU A 465 10.97 15.04 3.50
CA LEU A 465 12.35 14.61 3.70
C LEU A 465 13.28 15.70 3.19
N VAL A 466 14.28 16.07 3.98
CA VAL A 466 15.30 17.05 3.61
C VAL A 466 16.57 16.31 3.23
N LEU A 467 16.97 16.39 1.96
CA LEU A 467 18.18 15.77 1.43
C LEU A 467 19.29 16.82 1.37
N VAL A 468 20.37 16.61 2.11
CA VAL A 468 21.41 17.63 2.32
C VAL A 468 22.79 17.18 1.85
N ALA A 469 23.47 18.06 1.10
CA ALA A 469 24.88 17.88 0.77
C ALA A 469 25.76 18.32 1.94
N GLY A 470 26.75 17.51 2.31
CA GLY A 470 27.73 17.86 3.35
C GLY A 470 27.22 17.63 4.79
N ASP A 471 27.61 18.52 5.69
CA ASP A 471 27.29 18.47 7.12
C ASP A 471 25.78 18.66 7.36
N ASP A 472 25.15 17.71 8.04
CA ASP A 472 23.71 17.68 8.31
C ASP A 472 23.32 18.39 9.61
N VAL A 473 24.28 18.69 10.49
CA VAL A 473 24.04 19.34 11.80
C VAL A 473 23.34 20.71 11.67
N PRO A 474 23.76 21.63 10.76
CA PRO A 474 23.10 22.92 10.59
C PRO A 474 21.65 22.77 10.12
N TYR A 475 21.39 21.81 9.24
CA TYR A 475 20.05 21.55 8.70
C TYR A 475 19.12 20.92 9.74
N ARG A 476 19.61 19.98 10.54
CA ARG A 476 18.84 19.42 11.68
C ARG A 476 18.46 20.51 12.67
N THR A 477 19.39 21.39 12.99
CA THR A 477 19.15 22.54 13.89
C THR A 477 18.09 23.47 13.31
N ALA A 478 18.16 23.79 12.01
CA ALA A 478 17.18 24.62 11.33
C ALA A 478 15.77 23.99 11.30
N VAL A 479 15.66 22.69 10.98
CA VAL A 479 14.40 21.93 10.98
C VAL A 479 13.74 21.95 12.36
N GLN A 480 14.52 21.71 13.42
CA GLN A 480 14.03 21.77 14.81
C GLN A 480 13.58 23.18 15.19
N ARG A 481 14.39 24.20 14.90
CA ARG A 481 14.09 25.62 15.18
C ARG A 481 12.81 26.08 14.49
N LEU A 482 12.57 25.64 13.25
CA LEU A 482 11.39 26.02 12.47
C LEU A 482 10.14 25.18 12.78
N GLY A 483 10.27 24.11 13.56
CA GLY A 483 9.19 23.19 13.90
C GLY A 483 8.67 22.38 12.72
N LEU A 484 9.54 22.07 11.75
CA LEU A 484 9.15 21.32 10.55
C LEU A 484 9.07 19.82 10.85
N ALA A 485 7.96 19.18 10.45
CA ALA A 485 7.80 17.73 10.52
C ALA A 485 8.55 17.04 9.36
N ALA A 486 9.89 17.16 9.37
CA ALA A 486 10.75 16.64 8.32
C ALA A 486 11.96 15.87 8.88
N GLU A 487 12.33 14.78 8.22
CA GLU A 487 13.56 14.02 8.53
C GLU A 487 14.71 14.50 7.63
N VAL A 488 15.90 14.72 8.21
CA VAL A 488 17.10 15.16 7.48
C VAL A 488 17.96 13.94 7.14
N LEU A 489 18.28 13.77 5.85
CA LEU A 489 19.07 12.68 5.30
C LEU A 489 20.28 13.23 4.54
N PRO A 490 21.52 12.85 4.93
CA PRO A 490 22.71 13.23 4.17
C PRO A 490 22.76 12.52 2.81
N LEU A 491 23.15 13.24 1.75
CA LEU A 491 23.24 12.70 0.39
C LEU A 491 24.22 11.54 0.25
N ALA A 492 25.39 11.60 0.90
CA ALA A 492 26.36 10.52 0.86
C ALA A 492 25.73 9.18 1.30
N HIS A 493 24.87 9.22 2.32
CA HIS A 493 24.22 8.03 2.88
C HIS A 493 22.95 7.60 2.12
N SER A 494 22.38 8.43 1.25
CA SER A 494 21.06 8.21 0.66
C SER A 494 21.01 8.25 -0.87
N LEU A 495 21.92 9.00 -1.51
CA LEU A 495 21.95 9.26 -2.95
C LEU A 495 23.31 9.00 -3.62
N GLY A 496 24.38 8.74 -2.85
CA GLY A 496 25.75 8.56 -3.36
C GLY A 496 25.86 7.54 -4.50
N HIS A 497 25.43 6.30 -4.27
CA HIS A 497 25.38 5.25 -5.29
C HIS A 497 24.20 4.31 -5.02
N TRP A 498 23.87 3.45 -6.00
CA TRP A 498 22.65 2.64 -5.98
C TRP A 498 22.49 1.70 -4.77
N LEU A 499 23.59 1.28 -4.13
CA LEU A 499 23.57 0.44 -2.92
C LEU A 499 23.06 1.21 -1.68
N ARG A 500 23.02 2.56 -1.73
CA ARG A 500 22.49 3.45 -0.68
C ARG A 500 21.02 3.83 -0.90
N ASP A 501 20.49 3.65 -2.10
CA ASP A 501 19.07 3.87 -2.41
C ASP A 501 18.10 3.23 -1.39
N PRO A 502 18.37 2.04 -0.80
CA PRO A 502 17.52 1.49 0.25
C PRO A 502 17.31 2.40 1.47
N ALA A 503 18.27 3.26 1.83
CA ALA A 503 18.12 4.20 2.95
C ALA A 503 17.08 5.28 2.61
N LEU A 504 17.15 5.86 1.41
CA LEU A 504 16.15 6.81 0.92
C LEU A 504 14.77 6.16 0.80
N LEU A 505 14.69 4.98 0.17
CA LEU A 505 13.43 4.25 0.00
C LEU A 505 12.80 3.89 1.36
N GLN A 506 13.61 3.50 2.36
CA GLN A 506 13.11 3.24 3.70
C GLN A 506 12.57 4.51 4.38
N ALA A 507 13.26 5.65 4.26
CA ALA A 507 12.78 6.91 4.81
C ALA A 507 11.47 7.36 4.13
N MET A 508 11.38 7.23 2.82
CA MET A 508 10.14 7.49 2.08
C MET A 508 9.00 6.58 2.55
N ALA A 509 9.24 5.27 2.66
CA ALA A 509 8.24 4.30 3.12
C ALA A 509 7.75 4.59 4.55
N LYS A 510 8.63 5.04 5.45
CA LYS A 510 8.26 5.44 6.82
C LYS A 510 7.30 6.62 6.83
N SER A 511 7.52 7.59 5.94
CA SER A 511 6.70 8.79 5.79
C SER A 511 5.40 8.58 5.01
N MET A 512 5.26 7.47 4.26
CA MET A 512 4.05 7.16 3.53
C MET A 512 2.82 6.92 4.43
N ALA A 513 1.67 7.43 4.00
CA ALA A 513 0.36 7.07 4.54
C ALA A 513 0.15 5.55 4.52
N SER A 514 -0.53 5.01 5.54
CA SER A 514 -0.74 3.57 5.69
C SER A 514 -1.46 2.92 4.51
N SER A 515 -2.30 3.68 3.80
CA SER A 515 -3.00 3.25 2.58
C SER A 515 -2.11 3.16 1.34
N LYS A 516 -0.96 3.85 1.27
CA LYS A 516 -0.06 3.82 0.11
C LYS A 516 1.22 3.00 0.35
N ARG A 517 1.53 2.67 1.61
CA ARG A 517 2.74 1.94 2.01
C ARG A 517 2.94 0.63 1.24
N ALA A 518 1.92 -0.21 1.15
CA ALA A 518 2.04 -1.51 0.47
C ALA A 518 2.34 -1.40 -1.03
N GLY A 519 1.79 -0.38 -1.70
CA GLY A 519 2.11 -0.11 -3.11
C GLY A 519 3.48 0.52 -3.29
N PHE A 520 3.87 1.42 -2.39
CA PHE A 520 5.23 1.98 -2.38
C PHE A 520 6.31 0.91 -2.13
N ASP A 521 6.06 -0.07 -1.25
CA ASP A 521 7.00 -1.18 -1.02
C ASP A 521 7.24 -2.00 -2.29
N ARG A 522 6.21 -2.15 -3.15
CA ARG A 522 6.35 -2.80 -4.47
C ARG A 522 7.14 -1.95 -5.44
N VAL A 523 6.90 -0.63 -5.47
CA VAL A 523 7.71 0.33 -6.24
C VAL A 523 9.18 0.25 -5.79
N ALA A 524 9.44 0.23 -4.49
CA ALA A 524 10.78 0.12 -3.91
C ALA A 524 11.46 -1.23 -4.22
N ALA A 525 10.69 -2.33 -4.31
CA ALA A 525 11.21 -3.63 -4.74
C ALA A 525 11.61 -3.61 -6.22
N ALA A 526 10.73 -3.11 -7.10
CA ALA A 526 11.02 -2.96 -8.53
C ALA A 526 12.23 -2.05 -8.78
N TRP A 527 12.37 -0.97 -8.00
CA TRP A 527 13.54 -0.10 -8.00
C TRP A 527 14.83 -0.87 -7.72
N LYS A 528 14.87 -1.67 -6.64
CA LYS A 528 16.04 -2.47 -6.26
C LYS A 528 16.38 -3.50 -7.33
N GLU A 529 15.38 -4.15 -7.91
CA GLU A 529 15.56 -5.11 -8.99
C GLU A 529 16.17 -4.47 -10.23
N ARG A 530 15.70 -3.27 -10.64
CA ARG A 530 16.28 -2.51 -11.76
C ARG A 530 17.74 -2.14 -11.51
N ASN A 531 18.06 -1.68 -10.31
CA ASN A 531 19.44 -1.36 -9.93
C ASN A 531 20.34 -2.61 -9.96
N ALA A 532 19.85 -3.75 -9.45
CA ALA A 532 20.59 -5.01 -9.47
C ALA A 532 20.82 -5.49 -10.92
N ALA A 533 19.81 -5.40 -11.79
CA ALA A 533 19.92 -5.75 -13.20
C ALA A 533 20.90 -4.84 -13.95
N ARG A 534 20.87 -3.52 -13.69
CA ARG A 534 21.83 -2.55 -14.24
C ARG A 534 23.26 -2.87 -13.82
N PHE A 535 23.47 -3.15 -12.53
CA PHE A 535 24.78 -3.55 -12.01
C PHE A 535 25.32 -4.83 -12.66
N ALA A 536 24.49 -5.88 -12.74
CA ALA A 536 24.87 -7.13 -13.40
C ALA A 536 25.13 -6.94 -14.89
N HIS A 537 24.45 -6.00 -15.56
CA HIS A 537 24.75 -5.62 -16.93
C HIS A 537 26.14 -4.95 -17.03
N ALA A 538 26.44 -3.97 -16.16
CA ALA A 538 27.74 -3.33 -16.12
C ALA A 538 28.88 -4.34 -15.93
N MET A 539 28.75 -5.28 -14.99
CA MET A 539 29.81 -6.28 -14.75
C MET A 539 30.00 -7.24 -15.92
N ARG A 540 28.93 -7.56 -16.67
CA ARG A 540 29.04 -8.31 -17.92
C ARG A 540 29.77 -7.53 -19.03
N LEU A 541 29.59 -6.21 -19.11
CA LEU A 541 30.33 -5.37 -20.06
C LEU A 541 31.84 -5.41 -19.75
N LEU A 542 32.21 -5.23 -18.48
CA LEU A 542 33.60 -5.30 -18.03
C LEU A 542 34.21 -6.68 -18.30
N ALA A 543 33.50 -7.75 -17.92
CA ALA A 543 33.96 -9.12 -18.14
C ALA A 543 34.10 -9.45 -19.63
N GLY A 544 33.17 -8.97 -20.46
CA GLY A 544 33.22 -9.13 -21.92
C GLY A 544 34.48 -8.48 -22.51
N GLU A 545 34.81 -7.28 -22.07
CA GLU A 545 36.01 -6.59 -22.53
C GLU A 545 37.31 -7.24 -22.04
N LEU A 546 37.36 -7.69 -20.79
CA LEU A 546 38.51 -8.46 -20.27
C LEU A 546 38.65 -9.82 -20.97
N THR A 547 37.54 -10.46 -21.34
CA THR A 547 37.54 -11.69 -22.13
C THR A 547 38.11 -11.43 -23.53
N ARG A 548 37.68 -10.35 -24.18
CA ARG A 548 38.20 -9.93 -25.48
C ARG A 548 39.70 -9.65 -25.39
N ALA A 549 40.14 -8.88 -24.40
CA ALA A 549 41.55 -8.54 -24.18
C ALA A 549 42.40 -9.78 -23.87
N ALA A 550 41.90 -10.71 -23.05
CA ALA A 550 42.64 -11.94 -22.71
C ALA A 550 42.87 -12.85 -23.91
N ARG A 551 41.97 -12.83 -24.91
CA ARG A 551 42.05 -13.61 -26.15
C ARG A 551 42.70 -12.84 -27.31
N ASP A 552 42.98 -11.55 -27.15
CA ASP A 552 43.56 -10.71 -28.20
C ASP A 552 45.04 -11.08 -28.41
N SER A 553 45.40 -11.32 -29.66
CA SER A 553 46.74 -11.74 -30.07
C SER A 553 47.14 -11.04 -31.36
N GLU A 554 48.40 -10.63 -31.46
CA GLU A 554 48.96 -10.01 -32.66
C GLU A 554 50.11 -10.87 -33.19
N GLU A 555 50.08 -11.16 -34.49
CA GLU A 555 51.15 -11.93 -35.15
C GLU A 555 52.38 -11.06 -35.38
N THR A 556 53.53 -11.50 -34.87
CA THR A 556 54.82 -10.90 -35.23
C THR A 556 55.29 -11.61 -36.48
N GLY A 557 55.16 -10.97 -37.65
CA GLY A 557 55.42 -11.54 -38.98
C GLY A 557 56.87 -11.96 -39.26
N GLY A 558 57.43 -12.87 -38.47
CA GLY A 558 58.78 -13.40 -38.60
C GLY A 558 58.80 -14.93 -38.62
N ALA A 559 59.72 -15.50 -39.39
CA ALA A 559 59.98 -16.94 -39.39
C ALA A 559 60.29 -17.45 -37.96
N PRO A 560 59.94 -18.71 -37.62
CA PRO A 560 60.24 -19.29 -36.32
C PRO A 560 61.73 -19.10 -35.98
N VAL A 561 62.03 -18.77 -34.73
CA VAL A 561 63.36 -18.41 -34.23
C VAL A 561 64.38 -19.48 -34.62
N GLY A 562 65.11 -19.24 -35.72
CA GLY A 562 66.14 -20.14 -36.23
C GLY A 562 67.53 -19.70 -35.76
N LEU A 563 68.46 -20.65 -35.65
CA LEU A 563 69.87 -20.43 -35.26
C LEU A 563 70.57 -19.29 -36.01
N ARG A 564 70.09 -18.88 -37.20
CA ARG A 564 70.61 -17.73 -37.97
C ARG A 564 70.35 -16.36 -37.30
N GLN A 565 69.26 -16.21 -36.54
CA GLN A 565 68.95 -14.97 -35.79
C GLN A 565 69.94 -14.72 -34.63
N LEU A 566 70.71 -15.73 -34.21
CA LEU A 566 71.76 -15.57 -33.20
C LEU A 566 73.06 -15.00 -33.78
N VAL A 567 73.19 -14.83 -35.10
CA VAL A 567 74.47 -14.43 -35.71
C VAL A 567 74.37 -13.06 -36.41
N ASN A 568 73.16 -12.57 -36.74
CA ASN A 568 72.96 -11.30 -37.45
C ASN A 568 72.30 -10.21 -36.56
N PRO A 569 73.01 -9.10 -36.24
CA PRO A 569 72.45 -7.99 -35.47
C PRO A 569 71.21 -7.34 -36.09
N ALA A 570 71.18 -7.18 -37.43
CA ALA A 570 70.09 -6.50 -38.12
C ALA A 570 68.76 -7.28 -38.08
N GLU A 571 68.83 -8.62 -38.10
CA GLU A 571 67.64 -9.48 -37.96
C GLU A 571 67.08 -9.48 -36.54
N ARG A 572 67.93 -9.33 -35.51
CA ARG A 572 67.50 -9.16 -34.12
C ARG A 572 66.75 -7.84 -33.93
N ASP A 573 67.29 -6.74 -34.47
CA ASP A 573 66.66 -5.42 -34.40
C ASP A 573 65.35 -5.35 -35.18
N ALA A 574 65.25 -6.03 -36.33
CA ALA A 574 64.00 -6.12 -37.08
C ALA A 574 62.92 -6.93 -36.32
N THR A 575 63.30 -8.05 -35.71
CA THR A 575 62.39 -8.88 -34.90
C THR A 575 61.94 -8.16 -33.63
N GLN A 576 62.84 -7.41 -33.00
CA GLN A 576 62.54 -6.58 -31.84
C GLN A 576 61.56 -5.45 -32.18
N ARG A 577 61.80 -4.73 -33.30
CA ARG A 577 60.87 -3.71 -33.80
C ARG A 577 59.49 -4.28 -34.15
N ALA A 578 59.43 -5.46 -34.77
CA ALA A 578 58.16 -6.13 -35.08
C ALA A 578 57.38 -6.52 -33.80
N ARG A 579 58.07 -6.98 -32.76
CA ARG A 579 57.47 -7.27 -31.45
C ARG A 579 56.98 -6.00 -30.75
N GLU A 580 57.74 -4.92 -30.81
CA GLU A 580 57.36 -3.62 -30.25
C GLU A 580 56.15 -3.04 -30.96
N ALA A 581 56.09 -3.13 -32.30
CA ALA A 581 54.92 -2.74 -33.09
C ALA A 581 53.69 -3.57 -32.74
N ALA A 582 53.83 -4.89 -32.61
CA ALA A 582 52.73 -5.78 -32.24
C ALA A 582 52.18 -5.49 -30.82
N ARG A 583 53.07 -5.19 -29.86
CA ARG A 583 52.69 -4.74 -28.52
C ARG A 583 51.95 -3.40 -28.54
N ALA A 584 52.43 -2.45 -29.34
CA ALA A 584 51.79 -1.15 -29.49
C ALA A 584 50.37 -1.29 -30.07
N ALA A 585 50.18 -2.16 -31.08
CA ALA A 585 48.87 -2.43 -31.66
C ALA A 585 47.88 -3.02 -30.64
N LEU A 586 48.30 -3.98 -29.83
CA LEU A 586 47.47 -4.53 -28.74
C LEU A 586 47.06 -3.46 -27.72
N LEU A 587 47.99 -2.59 -27.33
CA LEU A 587 47.70 -1.50 -26.39
C LEU A 587 46.71 -0.48 -26.96
N VAL A 588 46.76 -0.19 -28.26
CA VAL A 588 45.76 0.67 -28.94
C VAL A 588 44.38 0.04 -28.85
N ARG A 589 44.24 -1.25 -29.21
CA ARG A 589 42.94 -1.95 -29.15
C ARG A 589 42.38 -2.05 -27.73
N VAL A 590 43.23 -2.24 -26.72
CA VAL A 590 42.81 -2.22 -25.31
C VAL A 590 42.26 -0.85 -24.92
N ARG A 591 42.92 0.25 -25.31
CA ARG A 591 42.45 1.61 -25.00
C ARG A 591 41.13 1.95 -25.70
N GLU A 592 40.97 1.51 -26.94
CA GLU A 592 39.71 1.64 -27.68
C GLU A 592 38.58 0.87 -26.98
N GLY A 593 38.87 -0.33 -26.50
CA GLY A 593 37.94 -1.15 -25.74
C GLY A 593 37.54 -0.53 -24.39
N GLU A 594 38.51 -0.06 -23.60
CA GLU A 594 38.26 0.69 -22.35
C GLU A 594 37.35 1.90 -22.60
N SER A 595 37.63 2.66 -23.66
CA SER A 595 36.85 3.86 -24.03
C SER A 595 35.42 3.51 -24.45
N ARG A 596 35.23 2.38 -25.17
CA ARG A 596 33.91 1.87 -25.54
C ARG A 596 33.11 1.45 -24.32
N VAL A 597 33.69 0.64 -23.43
CA VAL A 597 33.03 0.20 -22.19
C VAL A 597 32.64 1.41 -21.35
N PHE A 598 33.53 2.41 -21.23
CA PHE A 598 33.21 3.64 -20.50
C PHE A 598 32.01 4.38 -21.10
N SER A 599 31.95 4.51 -22.43
CA SER A 599 30.80 5.12 -23.11
C SER A 599 29.50 4.35 -22.83
N GLU A 600 29.54 3.02 -22.90
CA GLU A 600 28.39 2.17 -22.60
C GLU A 600 27.97 2.28 -21.13
N LEU A 601 28.90 2.36 -20.18
CA LEU A 601 28.59 2.61 -18.77
C LEU A 601 27.90 3.96 -18.55
N VAL A 602 28.36 5.02 -19.22
CA VAL A 602 27.75 6.36 -19.16
C VAL A 602 26.31 6.34 -19.68
N GLN A 603 26.07 5.62 -20.77
CA GLN A 603 24.72 5.43 -21.32
C GLN A 603 23.84 4.60 -20.37
N LEU A 604 24.37 3.48 -19.88
CA LEU A 604 23.69 2.57 -18.96
C LEU A 604 23.26 3.25 -17.66
N HIS A 605 24.11 4.11 -17.11
CA HIS A 605 23.85 4.88 -15.89
C HIS A 605 23.22 6.26 -16.12
N ARG A 606 22.91 6.62 -17.39
CA ARG A 606 22.29 7.90 -17.77
C ARG A 606 22.99 9.12 -17.13
N ALA A 607 24.32 9.11 -17.11
CA ALA A 607 25.14 10.11 -16.41
C ALA A 607 25.24 11.49 -17.13
N GLY A 608 24.51 11.70 -18.24
CA GLY A 608 24.31 13.01 -18.88
C GLY A 608 25.45 13.51 -19.77
N ALA A 609 26.71 13.22 -19.45
CA ALA A 609 27.86 13.46 -20.32
C ALA A 609 29.05 12.56 -19.91
N PRO A 610 29.91 12.14 -20.86
CA PRO A 610 31.12 11.40 -20.52
C PRO A 610 31.99 12.29 -19.65
N VAL A 611 32.38 11.81 -18.46
CA VAL A 611 33.39 12.48 -17.63
C VAL A 611 34.69 12.45 -18.43
N ALA A 612 34.92 13.49 -19.23
CA ALA A 612 36.15 13.71 -19.99
C ALA A 612 37.40 13.64 -19.09
N ALA A 613 37.21 13.76 -17.77
CA ALA A 613 38.24 13.72 -16.75
C ALA A 613 38.82 12.33 -16.41
N LEU A 614 38.18 11.19 -16.76
CA LEU A 614 38.81 9.87 -16.52
C LEU A 614 39.88 9.55 -17.57
N ALA A 615 39.61 9.88 -18.84
CA ALA A 615 40.61 9.81 -19.90
C ALA A 615 41.70 10.88 -19.72
N ALA A 616 41.33 12.12 -19.37
CA ALA A 616 42.29 13.20 -19.12
C ALA A 616 43.07 13.04 -17.80
N GLY A 617 42.50 12.42 -16.78
CA GLY A 617 43.15 12.14 -15.47
C GLY A 617 44.13 10.96 -15.49
N ARG A 618 44.23 10.23 -16.61
CA ARG A 618 45.38 9.37 -16.92
C ARG A 618 46.50 10.17 -17.62
N MET A 619 46.18 11.33 -18.20
CA MET A 619 47.12 12.20 -18.95
C MET A 619 47.86 13.23 -18.08
N ALA A 620 47.41 13.54 -16.85
CA ALA A 620 47.95 14.68 -16.07
C ALA A 620 48.68 14.35 -14.74
N GLY A 621 48.61 13.11 -14.23
CA GLY A 621 49.00 12.78 -12.85
C GLY A 621 50.32 12.01 -12.67
N GLY A 622 51.36 12.34 -13.42
CA GLY A 622 52.62 11.58 -13.40
C GLY A 622 53.89 12.42 -13.59
N PHE A 623 53.96 13.62 -13.04
CA PHE A 623 55.20 14.39 -12.97
C PHE A 623 55.44 14.89 -11.55
N HIS A 624 56.39 14.25 -10.87
CA HIS A 624 57.11 14.85 -9.76
C HIS A 624 58.59 14.90 -10.16
N GLU A 625 59.06 16.09 -10.47
CA GLU A 625 60.49 16.39 -10.51
C GLU A 625 61.09 16.13 -9.12
N GLN A 626 62.09 15.25 -9.06
CA GLN A 626 63.13 15.35 -8.04
C GLN A 626 64.47 15.51 -8.76
N ARG A 627 64.94 16.75 -8.73
CA ARG A 627 66.27 17.18 -9.12
C ARG A 627 67.29 16.46 -8.22
N ALA A 628 68.17 15.65 -8.81
CA ALA A 628 69.38 15.23 -8.12
C ALA A 628 70.51 16.19 -8.52
N VAL A 629 71.13 16.75 -7.48
CA VAL A 629 72.21 17.73 -7.48
C VAL A 629 73.49 17.15 -8.09
N ASP A 630 74.23 18.00 -8.79
CA ASP A 630 75.59 17.76 -9.28
C ASP A 630 76.55 17.33 -8.17
N SER A 631 77.40 16.33 -8.46
CA SER A 631 78.74 16.24 -7.87
C SER A 631 79.73 15.75 -8.92
N PRO A 632 80.90 16.40 -9.08
CA PRO A 632 81.93 16.06 -10.06
C PRO A 632 82.92 15.02 -9.51
N GLN A 633 83.50 14.23 -10.42
CA GLN A 633 84.63 13.29 -10.25
C GLN A 633 84.25 11.92 -9.63
N ALA A 634 84.04 10.87 -10.43
CA ALA A 634 85.00 10.07 -11.21
C ALA A 634 85.58 8.87 -10.43
N GLY A 635 85.47 7.66 -11.02
CA GLY A 635 86.29 6.51 -10.61
C GLY A 635 85.84 5.10 -11.04
N MET A 636 85.83 4.81 -12.36
CA MET A 636 86.14 3.54 -13.09
C MET A 636 85.73 2.16 -12.50
N ALA A 637 85.11 1.19 -13.19
CA ALA A 637 85.11 0.83 -14.61
C ALA A 637 83.95 -0.14 -14.96
N GLY A 638 83.36 -0.02 -16.16
CA GLY A 638 82.48 -1.05 -16.76
C GLY A 638 81.30 -0.54 -17.57
N ALA A 639 81.51 0.32 -18.57
CA ALA A 639 80.47 0.79 -19.48
C ALA A 639 80.50 0.02 -20.81
N ALA A 640 79.32 -0.42 -21.30
CA ALA A 640 78.81 -0.11 -22.66
C ALA A 640 77.73 -1.11 -23.11
N THR A 641 76.46 -0.83 -22.80
CA THR A 641 75.28 -0.84 -23.72
C THR A 641 73.98 -0.98 -22.92
N GLY A 642 73.37 0.17 -22.60
CA GLY A 642 72.03 0.24 -21.99
C GLY A 642 71.46 1.65 -21.94
N ALA A 643 71.98 2.57 -22.77
CA ALA A 643 71.65 3.99 -22.75
C ALA A 643 71.36 4.58 -24.14
N ALA A 644 70.91 3.76 -25.11
CA ALA A 644 70.77 4.19 -26.51
C ALA A 644 69.43 3.83 -27.20
N MET A 645 68.34 3.64 -26.47
CA MET A 645 66.99 3.57 -27.06
C MET A 645 66.03 4.53 -26.36
N GLY A 646 66.41 5.81 -26.34
CA GLY A 646 65.61 6.91 -25.77
C GLY A 646 65.55 8.15 -26.65
N ALA A 647 65.92 8.07 -27.93
CA ALA A 647 66.04 9.24 -28.81
C ALA A 647 65.47 9.06 -30.23
N GLY A 648 64.53 8.12 -30.45
CA GLY A 648 64.07 7.75 -31.79
C GLY A 648 62.59 7.93 -32.11
N ILE A 649 61.76 8.37 -31.17
CA ILE A 649 60.31 8.54 -31.38
C ILE A 649 59.83 9.87 -30.79
N ASP A 650 60.62 10.93 -30.97
CA ASP A 650 60.25 12.28 -30.51
C ASP A 650 60.25 13.32 -31.65
N LEU A 651 60.11 12.87 -32.90
CA LEU A 651 60.08 13.76 -34.07
C LEU A 651 58.87 13.57 -34.99
N LEU A 652 57.90 12.71 -34.62
CA LEU A 652 56.69 12.50 -35.42
C LEU A 652 55.36 12.67 -34.67
N THR A 653 55.36 13.00 -33.37
CA THR A 653 54.09 13.16 -32.60
C THR A 653 54.06 14.27 -31.53
N GLY A 654 55.04 15.18 -31.47
CA GLY A 654 54.90 16.43 -30.70
C GLY A 654 54.94 16.31 -29.16
N GLY A 655 55.97 15.67 -28.60
CA GLY A 655 56.52 16.01 -27.28
C GLY A 655 55.63 15.83 -26.03
N LEU A 656 54.88 14.75 -25.89
CA LEU A 656 53.97 14.49 -24.74
C LEU A 656 53.97 13.04 -24.19
N THR A 657 55.06 12.27 -24.31
CA THR A 657 55.06 10.81 -24.03
C THR A 657 55.89 10.33 -22.82
N LEU A 658 55.97 11.08 -21.72
CA LEU A 658 56.71 10.65 -20.51
C LEU A 658 55.76 10.36 -19.33
N GLY A 659 55.56 9.07 -19.04
CA GLY A 659 54.83 8.59 -17.85
C GLY A 659 54.45 7.11 -17.93
N ALA A 660 54.01 6.63 -19.11
CA ALA A 660 53.70 5.21 -19.33
C ALA A 660 54.92 4.39 -19.79
N ALA A 661 55.86 5.02 -20.51
CA ALA A 661 57.11 4.39 -20.95
C ALA A 661 58.10 4.13 -19.79
N THR A 662 58.02 4.92 -18.70
CA THR A 662 58.88 4.78 -17.53
C THR A 662 58.39 3.70 -16.55
N ALA A 663 57.07 3.53 -16.38
CA ALA A 663 56.53 2.40 -15.60
C ALA A 663 56.73 1.05 -16.33
N LEU A 664 56.58 1.03 -17.66
CA LEU A 664 56.91 -0.14 -18.49
C LEU A 664 58.42 -0.37 -18.63
N GLY A 665 59.24 0.68 -18.62
CA GLY A 665 60.70 0.60 -18.66
C GLY A 665 61.32 0.12 -17.34
N ALA A 666 60.76 0.50 -16.19
CA ALA A 666 61.24 0.08 -14.88
C ALA A 666 60.94 -1.41 -14.58
N MET A 667 59.82 -1.95 -15.07
CA MET A 667 59.48 -3.38 -14.90
C MET A 667 60.22 -4.32 -15.86
N ILE A 668 60.89 -3.79 -16.89
CA ILE A 668 61.72 -4.60 -17.81
C ILE A 668 63.23 -4.45 -17.48
N GLY A 669 63.60 -3.55 -16.57
CA GLY A 669 65.00 -3.19 -16.27
C GLY A 669 65.66 -3.82 -15.02
N GLY A 670 64.95 -4.60 -14.19
CA GLY A 670 65.51 -5.19 -12.96
C GLY A 670 65.45 -6.72 -12.95
N GLY A 671 66.55 -7.40 -13.25
CA GLY A 671 66.59 -8.86 -13.35
C GLY A 671 66.44 -9.59 -12.01
N ALA A 672 65.45 -10.49 -11.91
CA ALA A 672 65.55 -11.83 -11.32
C ALA A 672 64.19 -12.57 -11.27
N ALA A 673 63.89 -13.34 -12.32
CA ALA A 673 63.15 -14.60 -12.21
C ALA A 673 63.60 -15.53 -13.35
N TYR A 674 64.72 -16.21 -13.11
CA TYR A 674 65.20 -17.30 -13.94
C TYR A 674 64.18 -18.45 -13.93
N ALA A 675 63.88 -19.00 -15.11
CA ALA A 675 63.26 -20.31 -15.35
C ALA A 675 61.83 -20.58 -14.86
N ALA A 676 60.81 -20.19 -15.65
CA ALA A 676 59.50 -20.87 -15.64
C ALA A 676 58.65 -20.76 -16.93
N ALA A 677 59.21 -20.36 -18.09
CA ALA A 677 58.41 -20.16 -19.31
C ALA A 677 58.95 -20.83 -20.59
N ALA A 678 59.89 -21.77 -20.47
CA ALA A 678 60.40 -22.51 -21.64
C ALA A 678 59.56 -23.74 -22.03
N TRP A 679 58.47 -24.09 -21.32
CA TRP A 679 57.80 -25.38 -21.59
C TRP A 679 56.33 -25.47 -21.21
N LYS A 680 55.48 -24.61 -21.77
CA LYS A 680 54.03 -24.85 -21.80
C LYS A 680 53.36 -24.45 -23.12
N ASN A 681 54.09 -24.60 -24.24
CA ASN A 681 53.50 -24.73 -25.56
C ASN A 681 53.90 -26.09 -26.14
N ARG A 682 53.28 -27.14 -25.61
CA ARG A 682 53.26 -28.46 -26.25
C ARG A 682 51.79 -28.73 -26.58
N GLY A 683 51.29 -28.10 -27.64
CA GLY A 683 49.87 -28.24 -28.01
C GLY A 683 49.37 -27.44 -29.21
N SER A 684 49.97 -26.30 -29.59
CA SER A 684 49.53 -25.59 -30.81
C SER A 684 50.44 -25.95 -31.99
N ALA A 685 49.82 -26.47 -33.05
CA ALA A 685 50.46 -26.78 -34.31
C ALA A 685 51.14 -25.53 -34.90
N SER A 686 52.30 -25.75 -35.52
CA SER A 686 53.07 -24.83 -36.37
C SER A 686 52.34 -23.56 -36.82
N GLY A 687 52.49 -22.47 -36.06
CA GLY A 687 51.96 -21.14 -36.40
C GLY A 687 53.02 -20.04 -36.20
N PRO A 688 52.82 -18.85 -36.79
CA PRO A 688 53.74 -17.72 -36.63
C PRO A 688 53.81 -17.27 -35.16
N PRO A 689 54.94 -16.68 -34.72
CA PRO A 689 55.07 -16.20 -33.34
C PRO A 689 54.07 -15.07 -33.06
N GLN A 690 53.25 -15.25 -32.02
CA GLN A 690 52.23 -14.30 -31.59
C GLN A 690 52.60 -13.61 -30.27
N VAL A 691 52.14 -12.37 -30.10
CA VAL A 691 52.18 -11.61 -28.85
C VAL A 691 50.76 -11.55 -28.28
N GLN A 692 50.62 -11.81 -26.98
CA GLN A 692 49.37 -11.69 -26.22
C GLN A 692 49.59 -10.86 -24.97
N LEU A 693 48.49 -10.37 -24.38
CA LEU A 693 48.49 -9.67 -23.10
C LEU A 693 48.86 -10.62 -21.95
N GLY A 694 49.86 -10.24 -21.14
CA GLY A 694 50.21 -10.92 -19.90
C GLY A 694 49.21 -10.66 -18.77
N ASP A 695 49.26 -11.47 -17.72
CA ASP A 695 48.31 -11.44 -16.60
C ASP A 695 48.36 -10.10 -15.85
N GLU A 696 49.55 -9.51 -15.66
CA GLU A 696 49.75 -8.22 -14.99
C GLU A 696 49.11 -7.05 -15.76
N LEU A 697 49.13 -7.13 -17.10
CA LEU A 697 48.52 -6.11 -17.94
C LEU A 697 46.99 -6.26 -17.93
N LEU A 698 46.47 -7.49 -17.91
CA LEU A 698 45.03 -7.74 -17.72
C LEU A 698 44.52 -7.27 -16.35
N GLU A 699 45.32 -7.41 -15.29
CA GLU A 699 45.01 -6.81 -13.98
C GLU A 699 44.90 -5.29 -14.07
N THR A 700 45.84 -4.62 -14.74
CA THR A 700 45.82 -3.17 -14.93
C THR A 700 44.58 -2.70 -15.71
N VAL A 701 44.14 -3.48 -16.71
CA VAL A 701 42.90 -3.20 -17.45
C VAL A 701 41.68 -3.39 -16.54
N ALA A 702 41.66 -4.46 -15.73
CA ALA A 702 40.57 -4.71 -14.79
C ALA A 702 40.44 -3.58 -13.76
N GLU A 703 41.56 -3.06 -13.24
CA GLU A 703 41.60 -1.90 -12.36
C GLU A 703 41.00 -0.64 -13.03
N GLY A 704 41.43 -0.34 -14.26
CA GLY A 704 40.93 0.81 -15.01
C GLY A 704 39.42 0.74 -15.26
N LEU A 705 38.94 -0.44 -15.66
CA LEU A 705 37.53 -0.71 -15.90
C LEU A 705 36.66 -0.64 -14.63
N LEU A 706 37.15 -1.17 -13.51
CA LEU A 706 36.47 -1.07 -12.21
C LEU A 706 36.39 0.38 -11.73
N LEU A 707 37.46 1.16 -11.90
CA LEU A 707 37.46 2.58 -11.56
C LEU A 707 36.46 3.36 -12.43
N ALA A 708 36.42 3.08 -13.73
CA ALA A 708 35.45 3.64 -14.65
C ALA A 708 34.01 3.35 -14.19
N TYR A 709 33.72 2.09 -13.81
CA TYR A 709 32.44 1.73 -13.22
C TYR A 709 32.13 2.54 -11.96
N LEU A 710 33.06 2.64 -11.00
CA LEU A 710 32.83 3.37 -9.75
C LEU A 710 32.45 4.84 -9.99
N VAL A 711 33.16 5.52 -10.90
CA VAL A 711 32.88 6.92 -11.25
C VAL A 711 31.52 7.07 -11.93
N THR A 712 31.15 6.13 -12.81
CA THR A 712 29.83 6.15 -13.46
C THR A 712 28.67 5.73 -12.54
N ALA A 713 28.93 4.93 -11.51
CA ALA A 713 27.93 4.49 -10.55
C ALA A 713 27.70 5.51 -9.41
N HIS A 714 28.70 6.35 -9.13
CA HIS A 714 28.62 7.39 -8.10
C HIS A 714 28.00 8.67 -8.66
N ARG A 715 26.95 9.16 -7.99
CA ARG A 715 26.10 10.25 -8.47
C ARG A 715 26.54 11.62 -7.99
N THR A 716 27.32 11.69 -6.91
CA THR A 716 27.81 12.96 -6.35
C THR A 716 29.13 13.39 -6.96
N ILE A 717 29.78 12.53 -7.77
CA ILE A 717 30.93 12.92 -8.57
C ILE A 717 30.41 13.67 -9.80
N GLY A 718 30.45 15.01 -9.71
CA GLY A 718 30.04 15.94 -10.76
C GLY A 718 31.19 16.36 -11.67
N THR A 719 30.86 16.93 -12.82
CA THR A 719 31.78 17.45 -13.85
C THR A 719 32.46 18.78 -13.46
N GLY A 720 32.27 19.27 -12.23
CA GLY A 720 32.81 20.52 -11.72
C GLY A 720 33.79 20.27 -10.56
N GLU A 721 35.07 20.50 -10.83
CA GLU A 721 36.18 20.75 -9.89
C GLU A 721 36.70 19.62 -8.99
N ALA A 722 35.94 18.58 -8.63
CA ALA A 722 36.49 17.45 -7.86
C ALA A 722 36.71 16.21 -8.75
N GLY A 723 37.96 16.02 -9.19
CA GLY A 723 38.38 14.80 -9.87
C GLY A 723 38.18 13.54 -9.03
N VAL A 724 38.43 12.37 -9.63
CA VAL A 724 38.35 11.08 -8.93
C VAL A 724 39.33 11.08 -7.74
N PRO A 725 38.90 10.78 -6.49
CA PRO A 725 39.80 10.78 -5.35
C PRO A 725 40.94 9.77 -5.51
N ASP A 726 42.18 10.16 -5.23
CA ASP A 726 43.35 9.26 -5.39
C ASP A 726 43.24 7.98 -4.54
N ALA A 727 42.62 8.09 -3.36
CA ALA A 727 42.35 6.95 -2.49
C ALA A 727 41.55 5.83 -3.19
N TRP A 728 40.69 6.18 -4.16
CA TRP A 728 39.90 5.18 -4.89
C TRP A 728 40.79 4.32 -5.79
N ARG A 729 41.82 4.91 -6.41
CA ARG A 729 42.76 4.16 -7.26
C ARG A 729 43.50 3.11 -6.43
N SER A 730 44.03 3.51 -5.28
CA SER A 730 44.74 2.60 -4.37
C SER A 730 43.86 1.46 -3.87
N GLU A 731 42.61 1.73 -3.55
CA GLU A 731 41.63 0.71 -3.12
C GLU A 731 41.27 -0.27 -4.23
N VAL A 732 41.11 0.21 -5.46
CA VAL A 732 40.85 -0.64 -6.63
C VAL A 732 42.03 -1.59 -6.87
N VAL A 733 43.27 -1.06 -6.89
CA VAL A 733 44.50 -1.86 -7.02
C VAL A 733 44.58 -2.92 -5.92
N ALA A 734 44.35 -2.53 -4.66
CA ALA A 734 44.37 -3.47 -3.54
C ALA A 734 43.29 -4.56 -3.67
N ALA A 735 42.09 -4.20 -4.13
CA ALA A 735 40.99 -5.14 -4.29
C ALA A 735 41.21 -6.15 -5.44
N VAL A 736 41.82 -5.70 -6.54
CA VAL A 736 42.21 -6.58 -7.67
C VAL A 736 43.37 -7.49 -7.27
N ALA A 737 44.41 -6.94 -6.63
CA ALA A 737 45.56 -7.70 -6.15
C ALA A 737 45.15 -8.81 -5.16
N ALA A 738 44.18 -8.55 -4.28
CA ALA A 738 43.64 -9.55 -3.36
C ALA A 738 42.93 -10.73 -4.06
N ARG A 739 42.55 -10.58 -5.33
CA ARG A 739 41.90 -11.61 -6.15
C ARG A 739 42.80 -12.18 -7.24
N ARG A 740 44.08 -11.79 -7.29
CA ARG A 740 45.08 -12.25 -8.28
C ARG A 740 45.09 -13.77 -8.51
N PRO A 741 45.07 -14.65 -7.48
CA PRO A 741 45.08 -16.10 -7.72
C PRO A 741 43.88 -16.59 -8.53
N VAL A 742 42.68 -16.09 -8.19
CA VAL A 742 41.42 -16.46 -8.85
C VAL A 742 41.37 -15.88 -10.26
N LEU A 743 41.77 -14.62 -10.43
CA LEU A 743 41.81 -13.97 -11.74
C LEU A 743 42.81 -14.67 -12.68
N GLY A 744 43.98 -15.07 -12.18
CA GLY A 744 44.98 -15.83 -12.94
C GLY A 744 44.44 -17.14 -13.51
N GLU A 745 43.71 -17.92 -12.71
CA GLU A 745 43.03 -19.13 -13.19
C GLU A 745 42.00 -18.83 -14.28
N LEU A 746 41.21 -17.78 -14.11
CA LEU A 746 40.22 -17.34 -15.09
C LEU A 746 40.89 -16.86 -16.39
N TRP A 747 42.02 -16.15 -16.35
CA TRP A 747 42.76 -15.74 -17.55
C TRP A 747 43.19 -16.94 -18.38
N GLN A 748 43.72 -17.99 -17.73
CA GLN A 748 44.12 -19.22 -18.40
C GLN A 748 42.93 -19.94 -19.05
N GLN A 749 41.81 -20.03 -18.33
CA GLN A 749 40.58 -20.62 -18.87
C GLN A 749 40.05 -19.83 -20.08
N LEU A 750 40.04 -18.50 -20.01
CA LEU A 750 39.56 -17.64 -21.09
C LEU A 750 40.42 -17.74 -22.36
N ARG A 751 41.72 -17.97 -22.23
CA ARG A 751 42.65 -18.15 -23.35
C ARG A 751 42.51 -19.50 -24.05
N VAL A 752 42.22 -20.56 -23.30
CA VAL A 752 42.27 -21.95 -23.79
C VAL A 752 40.90 -22.54 -24.12
N ALA A 753 39.83 -22.11 -23.43
CA ALA A 753 38.53 -22.76 -23.53
C ALA A 753 37.83 -22.50 -24.87
N ASP A 754 37.26 -23.58 -25.44
CA ASP A 754 36.28 -23.52 -26.53
C ASP A 754 34.95 -22.89 -26.05
N ASP A 755 34.58 -23.11 -24.78
CA ASP A 755 33.42 -22.47 -24.13
C ASP A 755 33.84 -21.23 -23.30
N ALA A 756 34.19 -20.16 -24.01
CA ALA A 756 34.56 -18.87 -23.42
C ALA A 756 33.41 -18.23 -22.61
N GLN A 757 32.16 -18.66 -22.82
CA GLN A 757 30.98 -18.04 -22.23
C GLN A 757 30.85 -18.38 -20.75
N PHE A 758 31.15 -19.61 -20.35
CA PHE A 758 31.14 -20.01 -18.94
C PHE A 758 32.21 -19.27 -18.11
N ALA A 759 33.44 -19.20 -18.62
CA ALA A 759 34.54 -18.50 -17.97
C ALA A 759 34.29 -16.98 -17.87
N SER A 760 33.71 -16.38 -18.92
CA SER A 760 33.32 -14.96 -18.90
C SER A 760 32.23 -14.67 -17.86
N ALA A 761 31.25 -15.57 -17.71
CA ALA A 761 30.23 -15.47 -16.67
C ALA A 761 30.81 -15.63 -15.25
N ALA A 762 31.84 -16.48 -15.08
CA ALA A 762 32.57 -16.59 -13.81
C ALA A 762 33.35 -15.32 -13.48
N LEU A 763 34.03 -14.73 -14.47
CA LEU A 763 34.71 -13.44 -14.33
C LEU A 763 33.74 -12.32 -13.94
N ALA A 764 32.57 -12.25 -14.57
CA ALA A 764 31.55 -11.27 -14.21
C ALA A 764 31.13 -11.37 -12.74
N ARG A 765 30.96 -12.60 -12.19
CA ARG A 765 30.65 -12.82 -10.77
C ARG A 765 31.77 -12.37 -9.83
N GLU A 766 33.03 -12.60 -10.21
CA GLU A 766 34.17 -12.11 -9.42
C GLU A 766 34.25 -10.59 -9.41
N LEU A 767 34.06 -9.95 -10.58
CA LEU A 767 33.99 -8.48 -10.69
C LEU A 767 32.82 -7.91 -9.88
N GLU A 768 31.66 -8.58 -9.86
CA GLU A 768 30.54 -8.20 -8.99
C GLU A 768 30.95 -8.17 -7.51
N GLY A 769 31.66 -9.20 -7.05
CA GLY A 769 32.16 -9.29 -5.68
C GLY A 769 33.15 -8.17 -5.34
N ILE A 770 34.09 -7.89 -6.24
CA ILE A 770 35.08 -6.81 -6.08
C ILE A 770 34.38 -5.44 -6.04
N ALA A 771 33.52 -5.14 -7.03
CA ALA A 771 32.85 -3.85 -7.15
C ALA A 771 31.91 -3.55 -5.99
N ARG A 772 31.17 -4.55 -5.48
CA ARG A 772 30.33 -4.39 -4.27
C ARG A 772 31.19 -4.10 -3.04
N GLY A 773 32.32 -4.79 -2.89
CA GLY A 773 33.26 -4.55 -1.81
C GLY A 773 33.83 -3.13 -1.85
N LEU A 774 34.20 -2.64 -3.04
CA LEU A 774 34.69 -1.28 -3.24
C LEU A 774 33.63 -0.23 -2.91
N LEU A 775 32.42 -0.35 -3.46
CA LEU A 775 31.31 0.56 -3.15
C LEU A 775 30.97 0.61 -1.65
N ALA A 776 31.14 -0.49 -0.92
CA ALA A 776 30.93 -0.52 0.52
C ALA A 776 32.06 0.15 1.32
N ARG A 777 33.32 0.07 0.87
CA ARG A 777 34.51 0.59 1.58
C ARG A 777 34.81 2.06 1.33
N LEU A 778 34.60 2.54 0.11
CA LEU A 778 35.08 3.85 -0.37
C LEU A 778 34.46 5.08 0.31
N GLU A 779 33.57 4.90 1.28
CA GLU A 779 32.95 6.01 2.01
C GLU A 779 33.06 5.96 3.55
N GLY A 780 33.90 5.06 4.11
CA GLY A 780 34.24 5.05 5.54
C GLY A 780 33.06 4.86 6.52
N PRO A 781 33.33 4.65 7.83
CA PRO A 781 32.28 4.75 8.84
C PRO A 781 31.81 6.20 8.98
N PRO A 782 30.57 6.44 9.43
CA PRO A 782 30.08 7.80 9.67
C PRO A 782 31.08 8.54 10.56
N ARG A 783 31.53 9.72 10.14
CA ARG A 783 32.21 10.64 11.05
C ARG A 783 31.22 10.91 12.18
N ARG A 784 31.57 10.42 13.38
CA ARG A 784 30.76 10.57 14.59
C ARG A 784 30.69 12.02 15.02
#